data_AF-A0A8J3K7B8-F1
#
_entry.id   AF-A0A8J3K7B8-F1
#
_cell.length_a   1.000
_cell.length_b   1.000
_cell.length_c   1.000
_cell.angle_alpha   90.00
_cell.angle_beta   90.00
_cell.angle_gamma   90.00
#
_symmetry.space_group_name_H-M   'P 1'
#
loop_
_entity.id
_entity.type
_entity.pdbx_description
1 polymer ?
#
loop_
_entity_poly.entity_id
_entity_poly.type
_entity_poly.pdbx_seq_one_letter_code
_entity_poly.pdbx_strand_id
1 'polypeptide(L)'
;MSGADVLLADGTTVHLRQITPQDADAVVAMHSRFSERTRYLRYFSPYPRIPARDLHRFVNVDHLDREAFVVAAGDRLVAVGRYERLGASSHEAEVAFVVEDAYQGRGVGSVLLEHLAAAAAEAGITRFVAEVLPENGAMLRVFTDAGYEVTRRYADGVVTLTFPVAPTERSRAVQADREQRTEARSVARLLRPRGVAVYGASASGHGVGAAVLAHLRAAGFAGPIHHVHPDGPLRSLADLPPSATASTADGGDGATAAAGTARPWVPGSGLAHRGEEEAGSAIDLAVVATPPGALPDVLADAAAAGVHGLLVLTELDPAQRRELVRAARVAGMRVIGPGSLGLADHAVRLNATLVPRLPGPGRVSLFCHSGTLGLLLLAEAERRGLGMSGFVSAGRRADVSGNDLLQFWAEDPQTDVVAMYLESFGNPRKFARIARTAGRHKPIVMLAGHTGHGGSALDDAAMQALRAHSGVIEVGTVGELFDVTTLLAAQPLPTGDRIGVVSNAFALSALAAAEIRAAGLRVGRSGAVGPAAGPDEFAAAVYAALHSDDTDAVVVVVAPPLPTGPLAADQSAETALLAPYADALAKAVHEADKPVLASFLAGRGPAEVPSYRSIEEAVRALAQVTRRAAWLREPPGTLPPPPPGADPLAPTIDTLLHAYGVTVVPSTRAAGGDEVAAATAAYAAPVALKVADRPNRIDLGAVRLNLGGPEEARRAYADLEALFGAGVEVLVQPMVSPGVACVVEIFDDPAFGPVVGFGLAGPVPELVGDRAWRAAPLTDTDAAALVRAPKAAPLLAAADASALAQLLVDLGRLAADTARLRHLVLNPVLVHAAGVSVLHARGELTEATPRPDTGPRQLR
;
A
#
# COMPACT_ATOMS: atom_id res chain seq x y z
N MET A 1 16.59 -4.17 -19.54
CA MET A 1 15.76 -4.44 -18.33
C MET A 1 15.56 -5.95 -18.18
N SER A 2 15.59 -6.51 -16.97
CA SER A 2 15.18 -7.91 -16.73
C SER A 2 13.64 -8.04 -16.83
N GLY A 3 13.14 -9.23 -17.19
CA GLY A 3 11.69 -9.47 -17.36
C GLY A 3 10.85 -9.24 -16.10
N ALA A 4 9.56 -9.04 -16.28
CA ALA A 4 8.59 -8.73 -15.23
C ALA A 4 7.35 -9.63 -15.33
N ASP A 5 6.78 -10.01 -14.18
CA ASP A 5 5.55 -10.79 -14.14
C ASP A 5 4.32 -9.88 -14.05
N VAL A 6 3.38 -10.07 -14.97
CA VAL A 6 2.19 -9.25 -15.15
C VAL A 6 0.96 -10.11 -14.92
N LEU A 7 0.02 -9.60 -14.13
CA LEU A 7 -1.29 -10.21 -14.03
C LEU A 7 -2.20 -9.68 -15.14
N LEU A 8 -2.93 -10.58 -15.78
CA LEU A 8 -3.95 -10.28 -16.78
C LEU A 8 -5.30 -10.07 -16.13
N ALA A 9 -6.22 -9.38 -16.79
CA ALA A 9 -7.52 -8.97 -16.24
C ALA A 9 -8.37 -10.09 -15.65
N ASP A 10 -8.16 -11.35 -16.05
CA ASP A 10 -8.84 -12.50 -15.45
C ASP A 10 -8.15 -13.06 -14.20
N GLY A 11 -6.94 -12.62 -13.86
CA GLY A 11 -6.17 -12.98 -12.67
C GLY A 11 -4.99 -13.93 -12.96
N THR A 12 -4.78 -14.34 -14.22
CA THR A 12 -3.65 -15.21 -14.59
C THR A 12 -2.36 -14.42 -14.72
N THR A 13 -1.24 -15.05 -14.39
CA THR A 13 0.09 -14.45 -14.53
C THR A 13 0.71 -14.75 -15.89
N VAL A 14 1.36 -13.77 -16.51
CA VAL A 14 2.19 -13.91 -17.71
C VAL A 14 3.55 -13.23 -17.50
N HIS A 15 4.55 -13.65 -18.24
CA HIS A 15 5.90 -13.09 -18.17
C HIS A 15 6.16 -12.12 -19.33
N LEU A 16 6.48 -10.88 -19.03
CA LEU A 16 6.85 -9.85 -20.00
C LEU A 16 8.37 -9.66 -19.99
N ARG A 17 9.00 -9.64 -21.16
CA ARG A 17 10.43 -9.35 -21.29
C ARG A 17 10.77 -8.73 -22.64
N GLN A 18 11.97 -8.15 -22.74
CA GLN A 18 12.50 -7.72 -24.03
C GLN A 18 12.64 -8.94 -24.96
N ILE A 19 12.40 -8.72 -26.25
CA ILE A 19 12.63 -9.73 -27.28
C ILE A 19 14.14 -9.96 -27.43
N THR A 20 14.52 -11.18 -27.79
CA THR A 20 15.91 -11.50 -28.12
C THR A 20 16.00 -12.23 -29.47
N PRO A 21 17.18 -12.28 -30.11
CA PRO A 21 17.36 -13.02 -31.35
C PRO A 21 16.98 -14.51 -31.27
N GLN A 22 17.06 -15.10 -30.07
CA GLN A 22 16.68 -16.49 -29.81
C GLN A 22 15.16 -16.74 -29.91
N ASP A 23 14.33 -15.70 -29.93
CA ASP A 23 12.88 -15.81 -29.99
C ASP A 23 12.32 -16.08 -31.39
N ALA A 24 13.18 -16.16 -32.42
CA ALA A 24 12.76 -16.28 -33.82
C ALA A 24 11.75 -17.42 -34.05
N ASP A 25 12.06 -18.62 -33.56
CA ASP A 25 11.18 -19.79 -33.71
C ASP A 25 9.88 -19.63 -32.93
N ALA A 26 9.95 -19.04 -31.72
CA ALA A 26 8.78 -18.81 -30.88
C ALA A 26 7.84 -17.75 -31.48
N VAL A 27 8.38 -16.72 -32.14
CA VAL A 27 7.60 -15.71 -32.89
C VAL A 27 6.90 -16.34 -34.09
N VAL A 28 7.58 -17.22 -34.85
CA VAL A 28 6.96 -17.96 -35.96
C VAL A 28 5.86 -18.88 -35.46
N ALA A 29 6.11 -19.62 -34.38
CA ALA A 29 5.14 -20.51 -33.75
C ALA A 29 3.92 -19.74 -33.22
N MET A 30 4.11 -18.54 -32.68
CA MET A 30 3.01 -17.66 -32.26
C MET A 30 2.19 -17.20 -33.46
N HIS A 31 2.84 -16.72 -34.52
CA HIS A 31 2.17 -16.23 -35.72
C HIS A 31 1.33 -17.29 -36.43
N SER A 32 1.78 -18.56 -36.44
CA SER A 32 1.03 -19.66 -37.05
C SER A 32 -0.31 -19.94 -36.36
N ARG A 33 -0.48 -19.53 -35.09
CA ARG A 33 -1.72 -19.69 -34.32
C ARG A 33 -2.72 -18.55 -34.49
N PHE A 34 -2.31 -17.42 -35.06
CA PHE A 34 -3.23 -16.30 -35.29
C PHE A 34 -4.33 -16.65 -36.28
N SER A 35 -5.54 -16.15 -36.02
CA SER A 35 -6.62 -16.17 -37.02
C SER A 35 -6.25 -15.30 -38.24
N GLU A 36 -6.89 -15.57 -39.38
CA GLU A 36 -6.77 -14.73 -40.57
C GLU A 36 -7.16 -13.27 -40.28
N ARG A 37 -8.18 -13.09 -39.43
CA ARG A 37 -8.62 -11.77 -38.96
C ARG A 37 -7.52 -11.05 -38.18
N THR A 38 -6.87 -11.72 -37.23
CA THR A 38 -5.78 -11.12 -36.44
C THR A 38 -4.60 -10.72 -37.34
N ARG A 39 -4.24 -11.54 -38.33
CA ARG A 39 -3.18 -11.20 -39.30
C ARG A 39 -3.57 -10.01 -40.17
N TYR A 40 -4.80 -10.00 -40.71
CA TYR A 40 -5.29 -8.90 -41.54
C TYR A 40 -5.32 -7.57 -40.76
N LEU A 41 -5.83 -7.57 -39.54
CA LEU A 41 -5.89 -6.38 -38.70
C LEU A 41 -4.52 -5.84 -38.28
N ARG A 42 -3.48 -6.70 -38.29
CA ARG A 42 -2.10 -6.35 -37.94
C ARG A 42 -1.28 -5.83 -39.11
N TYR A 43 -1.42 -6.45 -40.28
CA TYR A 43 -0.54 -6.23 -41.44
C TYR A 43 -1.26 -5.56 -42.62
N PHE A 44 -2.54 -5.25 -42.48
CA PHE A 44 -3.43 -4.64 -43.48
C PHE A 44 -3.49 -5.40 -44.82
N SER A 45 -3.02 -6.65 -44.83
CA SER A 45 -2.89 -7.50 -46.00
C SER A 45 -2.80 -8.97 -45.59
N PRO A 46 -3.05 -9.93 -46.50
CA PRO A 46 -2.80 -11.33 -46.25
C PRO A 46 -1.32 -11.58 -45.94
N TYR A 47 -1.03 -11.96 -44.69
CA TYR A 47 0.33 -12.20 -44.21
C TYR A 47 0.43 -13.63 -43.62
N PRO A 48 0.37 -14.69 -44.45
CA PRO A 48 0.22 -16.07 -43.96
C PRO A 48 1.49 -16.64 -43.28
N ARG A 49 2.66 -16.11 -43.63
CA ARG A 49 3.96 -16.47 -43.04
C ARG A 49 4.82 -15.23 -42.89
N ILE A 50 5.70 -15.20 -41.90
CA ILE A 50 6.68 -14.13 -41.71
C ILE A 50 7.86 -14.40 -42.66
N PRO A 51 8.18 -13.52 -43.63
CA PRO A 51 9.38 -13.63 -44.45
C PRO A 51 10.65 -13.59 -43.59
N ALA A 52 11.70 -14.31 -43.97
CA ALA A 52 12.94 -14.40 -43.19
C ALA A 52 13.58 -13.03 -42.89
N ARG A 53 13.50 -12.09 -43.84
CA ARG A 53 13.96 -10.71 -43.66
C ARG A 53 13.23 -9.99 -42.55
N ASP A 54 11.90 -10.11 -42.53
CA ASP A 54 11.06 -9.44 -41.54
C ASP A 54 11.25 -10.09 -40.17
N LEU A 55 11.35 -11.42 -40.11
CA LEU A 55 11.65 -12.15 -38.88
C LEU A 55 12.99 -11.70 -38.27
N HIS A 56 14.04 -11.60 -39.08
CA HIS A 56 15.34 -11.10 -38.63
C HIS A 56 15.23 -9.68 -38.07
N ARG A 57 14.51 -8.78 -38.76
CA ARG A 57 14.25 -7.41 -38.29
C ARG A 57 13.44 -7.38 -37.00
N PHE A 58 12.52 -8.33 -36.81
CA PHE A 58 11.62 -8.38 -35.66
C PHE A 58 12.33 -8.77 -34.36
N VAL A 59 13.32 -9.65 -34.43
CA VAL A 59 14.03 -10.17 -33.23
C VAL A 59 15.36 -9.48 -32.96
N ASN A 60 15.90 -8.71 -33.92
CA ASN A 60 17.12 -7.93 -33.76
C ASN A 60 16.79 -6.43 -33.63
N VAL A 61 16.63 -6.00 -32.38
CA VAL A 61 16.37 -4.61 -31.98
C VAL A 61 17.59 -4.00 -31.31
N ASP A 62 17.77 -2.69 -31.44
CA ASP A 62 18.92 -1.94 -30.88
C ASP A 62 18.61 -1.32 -29.51
N HIS A 63 17.37 -1.44 -29.03
CA HIS A 63 16.88 -0.88 -27.77
C HIS A 63 17.03 0.65 -27.66
N LEU A 64 17.18 1.34 -28.79
CA LEU A 64 17.33 2.80 -28.86
C LEU A 64 16.35 3.42 -29.87
N ASP A 65 16.39 2.96 -31.12
CA ASP A 65 15.49 3.38 -32.20
C ASP A 65 14.37 2.36 -32.41
N ARG A 66 14.64 1.11 -32.05
CA ARG A 66 13.69 0.00 -32.09
C ARG A 66 13.69 -0.72 -30.76
N GLU A 67 12.50 -0.96 -30.25
CA GLU A 67 12.30 -1.76 -29.05
C GLU A 67 11.14 -2.73 -29.27
N ALA A 68 11.22 -3.90 -28.64
CA ALA A 68 10.14 -4.86 -28.65
C ALA A 68 10.09 -5.67 -27.35
N PHE A 69 8.87 -5.79 -26.83
CA PHE A 69 8.55 -6.65 -25.70
C PHE A 69 7.70 -7.83 -26.16
N VAL A 70 8.00 -9.00 -25.61
CA VAL A 70 7.23 -10.23 -25.77
C VAL A 70 6.49 -10.53 -24.46
N VAL A 71 5.32 -11.14 -24.58
CA VAL A 71 4.59 -11.72 -23.45
C VAL A 71 4.56 -13.23 -23.63
N ALA A 72 4.99 -13.96 -22.60
CA ALA A 72 4.99 -15.40 -22.52
C ALA A 72 3.97 -15.90 -21.49
N ALA A 73 3.22 -16.93 -21.84
CA ALA A 73 2.41 -17.71 -20.91
C ALA A 73 3.05 -19.10 -20.80
N GLY A 74 3.72 -19.39 -19.69
CA GLY A 74 4.63 -20.54 -19.60
C GLY A 74 5.86 -20.35 -20.48
N ASP A 75 6.17 -21.35 -21.28
CA ASP A 75 7.25 -21.36 -22.27
C ASP A 75 6.85 -20.78 -23.64
N ARG A 76 5.58 -20.41 -23.81
CA ARG A 76 5.01 -20.02 -25.11
C ARG A 76 4.79 -18.51 -25.22
N LEU A 77 5.28 -17.89 -26.28
CA LEU A 77 4.96 -16.49 -26.61
C LEU A 77 3.52 -16.35 -27.09
N VAL A 78 2.82 -15.33 -26.57
CA VAL A 78 1.39 -15.07 -26.83
C VAL A 78 1.12 -13.64 -27.31
N ALA A 79 2.07 -12.72 -27.17
CA ALA A 79 1.96 -11.38 -27.73
C ALA A 79 3.33 -10.74 -27.99
N VAL A 80 3.34 -9.76 -28.91
CA VAL A 80 4.49 -8.88 -29.16
C VAL A 80 4.00 -7.45 -29.32
N GLY A 81 4.62 -6.53 -28.59
CA GLY A 81 4.50 -5.09 -28.79
C GLY A 81 5.85 -4.52 -29.19
N ARG A 82 5.87 -3.54 -30.08
CA ARG A 82 7.10 -2.89 -30.54
C ARG A 82 6.89 -1.42 -30.89
N TYR A 83 7.97 -0.65 -30.83
CA TYR A 83 8.02 0.66 -31.48
C TYR A 83 9.21 0.76 -32.44
N GLU A 84 9.11 1.65 -33.42
CA GLU A 84 10.19 2.04 -34.32
C GLU A 84 10.20 3.55 -34.54
N ARG A 85 11.35 4.20 -34.32
CA ARG A 85 11.51 5.65 -34.45
C ARG A 85 11.30 6.11 -35.90
N LEU A 86 10.52 7.18 -36.08
CA LEU A 86 10.21 7.79 -37.39
C LEU A 86 11.37 8.66 -37.91
N GLY A 87 12.59 8.12 -37.94
CA GLY A 87 13.83 8.78 -38.38
C GLY A 87 14.83 9.03 -37.25
N ALA A 88 16.13 9.07 -37.58
CA ALA A 88 17.25 9.05 -36.62
C ALA A 88 17.28 10.20 -35.58
N SER A 89 16.55 11.29 -35.80
CA SER A 89 16.43 12.43 -34.87
C SER A 89 14.99 12.77 -34.50
N SER A 90 14.03 11.90 -34.87
CA SER A 90 12.62 12.14 -34.57
C SER A 90 12.33 11.86 -33.10
N HIS A 91 11.49 12.70 -32.50
CA HIS A 91 10.90 12.44 -31.18
C HIS A 91 9.61 11.59 -31.26
N GLU A 92 9.27 11.12 -32.46
CA GLU A 92 8.10 10.29 -32.72
C GLU A 92 8.51 8.86 -33.08
N ALA A 93 7.75 7.88 -32.60
CA ALA A 93 7.90 6.48 -32.97
C ALA A 93 6.55 5.83 -33.32
N GLU A 94 6.56 4.96 -34.33
CA GLU A 94 5.40 4.15 -34.67
C GLU A 94 5.31 2.98 -33.68
N VAL A 95 4.15 2.80 -33.04
CA VAL A 95 3.90 1.75 -32.05
C VAL A 95 2.87 0.75 -32.55
N ALA A 96 3.15 -0.53 -32.31
CA ALA A 96 2.46 -1.60 -33.00
C ALA A 96 2.40 -2.88 -32.13
N PHE A 97 1.22 -3.49 -32.01
CA PHE A 97 0.97 -4.69 -31.19
C PHE A 97 0.35 -5.83 -31.98
N VAL A 98 0.60 -7.07 -31.54
CA VAL A 98 -0.17 -8.25 -31.91
C VAL A 98 -0.32 -9.17 -30.70
N VAL A 99 -1.52 -9.69 -30.49
CA VAL A 99 -1.87 -10.58 -29.37
C VAL A 99 -2.61 -11.78 -29.94
N GLU A 100 -2.21 -12.99 -29.55
CA GLU A 100 -2.90 -14.24 -29.90
C GLU A 100 -4.37 -14.19 -29.48
N ASP A 101 -5.26 -14.68 -30.34
CA ASP A 101 -6.72 -14.58 -30.19
C ASP A 101 -7.21 -15.02 -28.79
N ALA A 102 -6.65 -16.11 -28.24
CA ALA A 102 -6.99 -16.63 -26.90
C ALA A 102 -6.60 -15.72 -25.72
N TYR A 103 -5.78 -14.70 -25.95
CA TYR A 103 -5.31 -13.75 -24.94
C TYR A 103 -5.83 -12.32 -25.16
N GLN A 104 -6.62 -12.09 -26.21
CA GLN A 104 -7.25 -10.80 -26.46
C GLN A 104 -8.31 -10.48 -25.39
N GLY A 105 -8.52 -9.19 -25.10
CA GLY A 105 -9.46 -8.75 -24.07
C GLY A 105 -9.00 -8.95 -22.61
N ARG A 106 -7.79 -9.48 -22.39
CA ARG A 106 -7.23 -9.73 -21.04
C ARG A 106 -6.25 -8.66 -20.56
N GLY A 107 -6.18 -7.51 -21.24
CA GLY A 107 -5.33 -6.37 -20.85
C GLY A 107 -3.88 -6.40 -21.37
N VAL A 108 -3.49 -7.44 -22.13
CA VAL A 108 -2.12 -7.61 -22.66
C VAL A 108 -1.64 -6.40 -23.47
N GLY A 109 -2.49 -5.83 -24.32
CA GLY A 109 -2.15 -4.66 -25.14
C GLY A 109 -1.83 -3.42 -24.31
N SER A 110 -2.62 -3.14 -23.26
CA SER A 110 -2.39 -2.00 -22.37
C SER A 110 -1.09 -2.13 -21.59
N VAL A 111 -0.77 -3.35 -21.12
CA VAL A 111 0.50 -3.64 -20.45
C VAL A 111 1.68 -3.43 -21.40
N LEU A 112 1.62 -3.96 -22.61
CA LEU A 112 2.67 -3.73 -23.62
C LEU A 112 2.85 -2.25 -23.93
N LEU A 113 1.75 -1.49 -24.06
CA LEU A 113 1.79 -0.06 -24.31
C LEU A 113 2.53 0.70 -23.20
N GLU A 114 2.28 0.36 -21.93
CA GLU A 114 2.95 0.98 -20.79
C GLU A 114 4.45 0.73 -20.77
N HIS A 115 4.87 -0.51 -21.02
CA HIS A 115 6.29 -0.85 -21.06
C HIS A 115 7.01 -0.20 -22.25
N LEU A 116 6.36 -0.17 -23.41
CA LEU A 116 6.90 0.54 -24.57
C LEU A 116 6.98 2.04 -24.30
N ALA A 117 5.98 2.64 -23.66
CA ALA A 117 6.00 4.05 -23.31
C ALA A 117 7.14 4.37 -22.32
N ALA A 118 7.35 3.54 -21.31
CA ALA A 118 8.48 3.71 -20.38
C ALA A 118 9.83 3.63 -21.12
N ALA A 119 10.04 2.61 -21.95
CA ALA A 119 11.27 2.46 -22.73
C ALA A 119 11.47 3.59 -23.76
N ALA A 120 10.39 4.07 -24.37
CA ALA A 120 10.42 5.18 -25.31
C ALA A 120 10.81 6.50 -24.63
N ALA A 121 10.30 6.75 -23.41
CA ALA A 121 10.68 7.92 -22.62
C ALA A 121 12.18 7.92 -22.29
N GLU A 122 12.73 6.77 -21.89
CA GLU A 122 14.17 6.59 -21.65
C GLU A 122 15.01 6.83 -22.92
N ALA A 123 14.47 6.50 -24.09
CA ALA A 123 15.09 6.73 -25.39
C ALA A 123 14.83 8.15 -25.98
N GLY A 124 14.25 9.07 -25.22
CA GLY A 124 13.98 10.45 -25.66
C GLY A 124 12.86 10.60 -26.71
N ILE A 125 11.98 9.60 -26.83
CA ILE A 125 10.77 9.64 -27.66
C ILE A 125 9.66 10.27 -26.82
N THR A 126 9.04 11.33 -27.33
CA THR A 126 8.00 12.08 -26.62
C THR A 126 6.59 11.72 -27.06
N ARG A 127 6.45 11.08 -28.22
CA ARG A 127 5.14 10.83 -28.84
C ARG A 127 5.11 9.51 -29.62
N PHE A 128 3.99 8.80 -29.50
CA PHE A 128 3.71 7.64 -30.32
C PHE A 128 2.71 7.96 -31.42
N VAL A 129 2.92 7.30 -32.56
CA VAL A 129 2.01 7.24 -33.70
C VAL A 129 1.57 5.79 -33.89
N ALA A 130 0.28 5.55 -34.13
CA ALA A 130 -0.21 4.21 -34.44
C ALA A 130 -1.19 4.27 -35.60
N GLU A 131 -1.02 3.38 -36.57
CA GLU A 131 -1.98 3.16 -37.64
C GLU A 131 -2.87 1.97 -37.30
N VAL A 132 -4.19 2.16 -37.40
CA VAL A 132 -5.17 1.15 -37.03
C VAL A 132 -6.30 1.14 -38.06
N LEU A 133 -6.71 -0.02 -38.55
CA LEU A 133 -7.90 -0.12 -39.38
C LEU A 133 -9.16 0.33 -38.59
N PRO A 134 -10.09 1.10 -39.19
CA PRO A 134 -11.29 1.57 -38.50
C PRO A 134 -12.13 0.45 -37.87
N GLU A 135 -12.11 -0.74 -38.46
CA GLU A 135 -12.81 -1.94 -37.98
C GLU A 135 -12.18 -2.57 -36.73
N ASN A 136 -10.94 -2.20 -36.37
CA ASN A 136 -10.23 -2.74 -35.21
C ASN A 136 -10.59 -1.98 -33.92
N GLY A 137 -11.87 -2.02 -33.54
CA GLY A 137 -12.36 -1.36 -32.33
C GLY A 137 -11.68 -1.86 -31.03
N ALA A 138 -11.12 -3.06 -31.03
CA ALA A 138 -10.33 -3.56 -29.89
C ALA A 138 -9.01 -2.79 -29.72
N MET A 139 -8.27 -2.57 -30.81
CA MET A 139 -7.01 -1.82 -30.77
C MET A 139 -7.24 -0.33 -30.49
N LEU A 140 -8.29 0.28 -31.06
CA LEU A 140 -8.66 1.66 -30.74
C LEU A 140 -8.94 1.84 -29.24
N ARG A 141 -9.61 0.87 -28.60
CA ARG A 141 -9.86 0.88 -27.16
C ARG A 141 -8.60 0.78 -26.32
N VAL A 142 -7.58 0.02 -26.73
CA VAL A 142 -6.31 -0.07 -25.98
C VAL A 142 -5.69 1.31 -25.77
N PHE A 143 -5.72 2.18 -26.78
CA PHE A 143 -5.18 3.53 -26.68
C PHE A 143 -6.07 4.49 -25.90
N THR A 144 -7.39 4.39 -26.06
CA THR A 144 -8.34 5.30 -25.38
C THR A 144 -8.52 4.96 -23.91
N ASP A 145 -8.59 3.66 -23.61
CA ASP A 145 -8.86 3.15 -22.27
C ASP A 145 -7.60 3.22 -21.40
N ALA A 146 -6.40 3.33 -21.99
CA ALA A 146 -5.14 3.57 -21.29
C ALA A 146 -5.01 5.00 -20.70
N GLY A 147 -5.98 5.89 -20.94
CA GLY A 147 -6.02 7.22 -20.33
C GLY A 147 -5.09 8.26 -20.97
N TYR A 148 -4.52 7.97 -22.14
CA TYR A 148 -3.75 8.92 -22.94
C TYR A 148 -4.67 9.93 -23.67
N GLU A 149 -4.16 11.13 -23.90
CA GLU A 149 -4.82 12.12 -24.76
C GLU A 149 -4.53 11.79 -26.23
N VAL A 150 -5.46 11.09 -26.87
CA VAL A 150 -5.29 10.57 -28.24
C VAL A 150 -5.93 11.51 -29.26
N THR A 151 -5.12 12.05 -30.17
CA THR A 151 -5.59 12.73 -31.39
C THR A 151 -5.85 11.69 -32.47
N ARG A 152 -6.97 11.80 -33.19
CA ARG A 152 -7.36 10.86 -34.25
C ARG A 152 -7.45 11.58 -35.60
N ARG A 153 -6.87 10.99 -36.64
CA ARG A 153 -7.02 11.44 -38.02
C ARG A 153 -7.39 10.26 -38.91
N TYR A 154 -8.38 10.45 -39.77
CA TYR A 154 -8.75 9.48 -40.79
C TYR A 154 -8.08 9.89 -42.11
N ALA A 155 -7.26 9.01 -42.66
CA ALA A 155 -6.60 9.19 -43.95
C ALA A 155 -6.37 7.82 -44.59
N ASP A 156 -6.53 7.73 -45.92
CA ASP A 156 -6.17 6.54 -46.71
C ASP A 156 -6.73 5.19 -46.20
N GLY A 157 -7.94 5.21 -45.61
CA GLY A 157 -8.61 4.00 -45.11
C GLY A 157 -8.12 3.50 -43.74
N VAL A 158 -7.19 4.21 -43.10
CA VAL A 158 -6.70 3.93 -41.75
C VAL A 158 -7.01 5.07 -40.77
N VAL A 159 -7.02 4.74 -39.48
CA VAL A 159 -7.08 5.70 -38.38
C VAL A 159 -5.66 5.87 -37.84
N THR A 160 -5.09 7.05 -38.05
CA THR A 160 -3.82 7.44 -37.42
C THR A 160 -4.11 8.04 -36.06
N LEU A 161 -3.51 7.45 -35.03
CA LEU A 161 -3.58 7.91 -33.64
C LEU A 161 -2.25 8.52 -33.24
N THR A 162 -2.29 9.65 -32.54
CA THR A 162 -1.10 10.32 -32.02
C THR A 162 -1.31 10.69 -30.56
N PHE A 163 -0.37 10.32 -29.69
CA PHE A 163 -0.48 10.56 -28.24
C PHE A 163 0.90 10.67 -27.56
N PRO A 164 1.02 11.48 -26.49
CA PRO A 164 2.28 11.62 -25.76
C PRO A 164 2.67 10.32 -25.04
N VAL A 165 3.97 10.05 -24.95
CA VAL A 165 4.52 8.89 -24.25
C VAL A 165 4.47 9.09 -22.72
N ALA A 166 4.67 10.32 -22.26
CA ALA A 166 4.64 10.67 -20.84
C ALA A 166 3.26 10.34 -20.22
N PRO A 167 3.22 9.62 -19.08
CA PRO A 167 1.95 9.26 -18.46
C PRO A 167 1.26 10.50 -17.88
N THR A 168 -0.01 10.68 -18.24
CA THR A 168 -0.93 11.65 -17.61
C THR A 168 -1.44 11.13 -16.27
N GLU A 169 -1.97 12.00 -15.41
CA GLU A 169 -2.67 11.56 -14.17
C GLU A 169 -3.78 10.57 -14.45
N ARG A 170 -4.56 10.81 -15.49
CA ARG A 170 -5.63 9.90 -15.93
C ARG A 170 -5.06 8.53 -16.29
N SER A 171 -3.95 8.48 -17.01
CA SER A 171 -3.29 7.21 -17.35
C SER A 171 -2.74 6.49 -16.10
N ARG A 172 -2.14 7.22 -15.15
CA ARG A 172 -1.65 6.65 -13.87
C ARG A 172 -2.79 6.12 -13.02
N ALA A 173 -3.92 6.82 -12.96
CA ALA A 173 -5.12 6.38 -12.25
C ALA A 173 -5.71 5.10 -12.87
N VAL A 174 -5.85 5.06 -14.21
CA VAL A 174 -6.30 3.85 -14.92
C VAL A 174 -5.36 2.67 -14.67
N GLN A 175 -4.05 2.90 -14.71
CA GLN A 175 -3.04 1.88 -14.41
C GLN A 175 -3.21 1.33 -13.00
N ALA A 176 -3.34 2.21 -12.00
CA ALA A 176 -3.55 1.84 -10.61
C ALA A 176 -4.86 1.06 -10.41
N ASP A 177 -5.97 1.50 -11.01
CA ASP A 177 -7.27 0.81 -10.94
C ASP A 177 -7.23 -0.57 -11.60
N ARG A 178 -6.47 -0.71 -12.69
CA ARG A 178 -6.31 -2.00 -13.37
C ARG A 178 -5.42 -2.91 -12.54
N GLU A 179 -4.30 -2.42 -12.02
CA GLU A 179 -3.42 -3.14 -11.10
C GLU A 179 -4.23 -3.69 -9.92
N GLN A 180 -5.00 -2.83 -9.24
CA GLN A 180 -5.85 -3.19 -8.10
C GLN A 180 -6.83 -4.30 -8.43
N ARG A 181 -7.67 -4.11 -9.46
CA ARG A 181 -8.68 -5.11 -9.83
C ARG A 181 -8.06 -6.45 -10.21
N THR A 182 -6.91 -6.39 -10.87
CA THR A 182 -6.24 -7.59 -11.35
C THR A 182 -5.57 -8.36 -10.20
N GLU A 183 -4.91 -7.64 -9.30
CA GLU A 183 -4.31 -8.22 -8.09
C GLU A 183 -5.38 -8.79 -7.16
N ALA A 184 -6.44 -8.02 -6.88
CA ALA A 184 -7.58 -8.47 -6.10
C ALA A 184 -8.19 -9.77 -6.67
N ARG A 185 -8.38 -9.85 -7.99
CA ARG A 185 -8.90 -11.06 -8.65
C ARG A 185 -7.94 -12.24 -8.56
N SER A 186 -6.63 -12.01 -8.69
CA SER A 186 -5.64 -13.08 -8.53
C SER A 186 -5.66 -13.66 -7.11
N VAL A 187 -5.80 -12.81 -6.09
CA VAL A 187 -5.91 -13.21 -4.68
C VAL A 187 -7.24 -13.88 -4.38
N ALA A 188 -8.34 -13.40 -4.97
CA ALA A 188 -9.67 -13.96 -4.78
C ALA A 188 -9.72 -15.46 -5.14
N ARG A 189 -8.98 -15.89 -6.17
CA ARG A 189 -8.89 -17.32 -6.56
C ARG A 189 -8.21 -18.19 -5.49
N LEU A 190 -7.37 -17.61 -4.64
CA LEU A 190 -6.70 -18.31 -3.53
C LEU A 190 -7.56 -18.32 -2.27
N LEU A 191 -8.26 -17.21 -1.97
CA LEU A 191 -9.08 -17.08 -0.76
C LEU A 191 -10.47 -17.71 -0.92
N ARG A 192 -11.03 -17.67 -2.13
CA ARG A 192 -12.34 -18.22 -2.47
C ARG A 192 -12.24 -19.21 -3.64
N PRO A 193 -11.46 -20.29 -3.49
CA PRO A 193 -11.27 -21.28 -4.54
C PRO A 193 -12.57 -22.06 -4.78
N ARG A 194 -12.82 -22.45 -6.04
CA ARG A 194 -13.93 -23.35 -6.39
C ARG A 194 -13.66 -24.77 -5.91
N GLY A 195 -12.40 -25.22 -5.95
CA GLY A 195 -11.96 -26.54 -5.49
C GLY A 195 -10.53 -26.50 -4.95
N VAL A 196 -10.21 -27.43 -4.05
CA VAL A 196 -8.92 -27.48 -3.33
C VAL A 196 -8.26 -28.85 -3.49
N ALA A 197 -6.96 -28.89 -3.76
CA ALA A 197 -6.14 -30.09 -3.68
C ALA A 197 -5.21 -30.03 -2.45
N VAL A 198 -5.06 -31.14 -1.71
CA VAL A 198 -4.20 -31.23 -0.52
C VAL A 198 -3.12 -32.29 -0.75
N TYR A 199 -1.88 -31.82 -0.89
CA TYR A 199 -0.69 -32.65 -1.08
C TYR A 199 -0.04 -32.98 0.28
N GLY A 200 0.24 -34.26 0.53
CA GLY A 200 0.88 -34.72 1.77
C GLY A 200 -0.08 -35.21 2.86
N ALA A 201 -1.34 -35.47 2.51
CA ALA A 201 -2.31 -36.10 3.42
C ALA A 201 -2.10 -37.63 3.44
N SER A 202 -1.36 -38.13 4.43
CA SER A 202 -1.02 -39.56 4.50
C SER A 202 -2.22 -40.47 4.74
N ALA A 203 -2.17 -41.69 4.20
CA ALA A 203 -3.19 -42.72 4.41
C ALA A 203 -3.34 -43.14 5.89
N SER A 204 -2.36 -42.82 6.74
CA SER A 204 -2.40 -43.07 8.19
C SER A 204 -3.33 -42.12 8.95
N GLY A 205 -3.83 -41.05 8.31
CA GLY A 205 -4.62 -40.01 8.98
C GLY A 205 -3.82 -39.05 9.86
N HIS A 206 -2.48 -39.18 9.88
CA HIS A 206 -1.59 -38.33 10.67
C HIS A 206 -0.78 -37.37 9.76
N GLY A 207 -0.34 -36.26 10.36
CA GLY A 207 0.51 -35.25 9.72
C GLY A 207 -0.24 -33.98 9.28
N VAL A 208 0.52 -32.99 8.82
CA VAL A 208 0.01 -31.65 8.48
C VAL A 208 -1.08 -31.70 7.40
N GLY A 209 -0.87 -32.46 6.32
CA GLY A 209 -1.87 -32.59 5.25
C GLY A 209 -3.17 -33.24 5.72
N ALA A 210 -3.10 -34.22 6.63
CA ALA A 210 -4.30 -34.86 7.20
C ALA A 210 -5.07 -33.89 8.13
N ALA A 211 -4.36 -33.08 8.92
CA ALA A 211 -4.97 -32.06 9.77
C ALA A 211 -5.74 -31.02 8.94
N VAL A 212 -5.13 -30.48 7.88
CA VAL A 212 -5.81 -29.51 7.01
C VAL A 212 -7.03 -30.12 6.32
N LEU A 213 -6.95 -31.37 5.88
CA LEU A 213 -8.10 -32.07 5.30
C LEU A 213 -9.26 -32.20 6.30
N ALA A 214 -8.96 -32.49 7.58
CA ALA A 214 -9.95 -32.52 8.64
C ALA A 214 -10.57 -31.13 8.90
N HIS A 215 -9.77 -30.08 8.88
CA HIS A 215 -10.22 -28.70 9.09
C HIS A 215 -11.13 -28.19 7.97
N LEU A 216 -10.78 -28.45 6.71
CA LEU A 216 -11.60 -28.11 5.54
C LEU A 216 -13.01 -28.73 5.63
N ARG A 217 -13.10 -29.95 6.15
CA ARG A 217 -14.37 -30.65 6.36
C ARG A 217 -15.15 -30.14 7.55
N ALA A 218 -14.48 -29.95 8.67
CA ALA A 218 -15.10 -29.41 9.88
C ALA A 218 -15.70 -28.02 9.62
N ALA A 219 -15.07 -27.22 8.77
CA ALA A 219 -15.59 -25.92 8.33
C ALA A 219 -16.78 -26.04 7.35
N GLY A 220 -16.94 -27.16 6.65
CA GLY A 220 -17.99 -27.37 5.67
C GLY A 220 -17.71 -26.69 4.32
N PHE A 221 -16.45 -26.73 3.86
CA PHE A 221 -16.06 -26.17 2.56
C PHE A 221 -16.96 -26.69 1.44
N ALA A 222 -17.51 -25.77 0.64
CA ALA A 222 -18.56 -26.09 -0.34
C ALA A 222 -18.03 -26.70 -1.65
N GLY A 223 -16.74 -26.47 -1.96
CA GLY A 223 -16.10 -26.97 -3.18
C GLY A 223 -15.57 -28.40 -3.05
N PRO A 224 -15.21 -29.05 -4.18
CA PRO A 224 -14.56 -30.36 -4.14
C PRO A 224 -13.18 -30.28 -3.46
N ILE A 225 -12.89 -31.30 -2.65
CA ILE A 225 -11.61 -31.47 -1.96
C ILE A 225 -10.92 -32.72 -2.50
N HIS A 226 -9.76 -32.52 -3.13
CA HIS A 226 -8.92 -33.58 -3.65
C HIS A 226 -7.77 -33.82 -2.67
N HIS A 227 -7.46 -35.08 -2.37
CA HIS A 227 -6.28 -35.44 -1.57
C HIS A 227 -5.25 -36.13 -2.47
N VAL A 228 -3.97 -35.85 -2.24
CA VAL A 228 -2.85 -36.35 -3.04
C VAL A 228 -1.75 -36.88 -2.12
N HIS A 229 -1.43 -38.18 -2.24
CA HIS A 229 -0.40 -38.85 -1.47
C HIS A 229 0.27 -40.01 -2.24
N PRO A 230 1.60 -40.23 -2.09
CA PRO A 230 2.33 -41.29 -2.81
C PRO A 230 1.84 -42.71 -2.49
N ASP A 231 1.57 -43.02 -1.23
CA ASP A 231 1.23 -44.39 -0.78
C ASP A 231 -0.22 -44.83 -1.07
N GLY A 232 -0.95 -44.09 -1.91
CA GLY A 232 -2.34 -44.37 -2.23
C GLY A 232 -3.36 -43.55 -1.42
N PRO A 233 -4.66 -43.68 -1.76
CA PRO A 233 -5.73 -42.91 -1.14
C PRO A 233 -5.91 -43.22 0.35
N LEU A 234 -6.50 -42.28 1.09
CA LEU A 234 -7.01 -42.55 2.44
C LEU A 234 -8.04 -43.68 2.38
N ARG A 235 -7.88 -44.71 3.24
CA ARG A 235 -8.72 -45.93 3.22
C ARG A 235 -10.20 -45.65 3.47
N SER A 236 -10.50 -44.69 4.34
CA SER A 236 -11.81 -44.08 4.48
C SER A 236 -11.66 -42.65 4.99
N LEU A 237 -12.55 -41.79 4.53
CA LEU A 237 -12.64 -40.40 4.97
C LEU A 237 -13.19 -40.26 6.39
N ALA A 238 -13.84 -41.31 6.91
CA ALA A 238 -14.32 -41.43 8.29
C ALA A 238 -13.21 -41.85 9.29
N ASP A 239 -12.04 -42.25 8.80
CA ASP A 239 -10.91 -42.70 9.64
C ASP A 239 -10.00 -41.53 10.09
N LEU A 240 -10.28 -40.30 9.65
CA LEU A 240 -9.62 -39.11 10.20
C LEU A 240 -10.11 -38.93 11.64
N PRO A 241 -9.21 -38.67 12.61
CA PRO A 241 -9.63 -38.43 13.98
C PRO A 241 -10.65 -37.27 14.02
N PRO A 242 -11.76 -37.41 14.78
CA PRO A 242 -12.71 -36.32 14.94
C PRO A 242 -11.96 -35.08 15.44
N SER A 243 -12.16 -33.94 14.78
CA SER A 243 -11.66 -32.65 15.26
C SER A 243 -12.07 -32.48 16.72
N ALA A 244 -11.14 -32.12 17.59
CA ALA A 244 -11.39 -32.05 19.02
C ALA A 244 -12.53 -31.06 19.33
N THR A 245 -13.66 -31.64 19.72
CA THR A 245 -14.85 -31.10 20.39
C THR A 245 -15.89 -30.34 19.56
N ALA A 246 -16.93 -31.10 19.18
CA ALA A 246 -18.30 -30.61 19.11
C ALA A 246 -18.75 -30.17 20.51
N SER A 247 -19.06 -28.88 20.65
CA SER A 247 -19.96 -28.38 21.70
C SER A 247 -21.35 -28.33 21.07
N THR A 248 -22.28 -29.07 21.66
CA THR A 248 -23.68 -29.20 21.25
C THR A 248 -24.42 -27.86 21.36
N ALA A 249 -25.00 -27.39 20.24
CA ALA A 249 -26.23 -26.60 20.24
C ALA A 249 -26.93 -26.71 18.87
N ASP A 250 -28.15 -27.22 18.93
CA ASP A 250 -29.26 -27.26 17.98
C ASP A 250 -29.17 -28.01 16.64
N GLY A 251 -30.13 -28.93 16.50
CA GLY A 251 -30.35 -29.77 15.35
C GLY A 251 -31.06 -29.05 14.20
N GLY A 252 -30.68 -29.45 12.99
CA GLY A 252 -31.31 -29.06 11.74
C GLY A 252 -30.71 -29.85 10.58
N ASP A 253 -31.48 -30.81 10.09
CA ASP A 253 -31.44 -31.58 8.84
C ASP A 253 -30.21 -31.51 7.90
N GLY A 254 -29.58 -32.68 7.73
CA GLY A 254 -29.44 -33.33 6.41
C GLY A 254 -28.61 -32.64 5.32
N ALA A 255 -27.34 -32.33 5.56
CA ALA A 255 -26.40 -32.04 4.47
C ALA A 255 -25.76 -33.35 3.94
N THR A 256 -26.12 -33.75 2.72
CA THR A 256 -25.52 -34.88 1.98
C THR A 256 -24.03 -34.65 1.76
N ALA A 257 -23.19 -35.53 2.32
CA ALA A 257 -21.75 -35.54 2.14
C ALA A 257 -21.38 -35.83 0.68
N ALA A 258 -20.72 -34.89 0.01
CA ALA A 258 -20.14 -35.12 -1.32
C ALA A 258 -19.01 -36.17 -1.21
N ALA A 259 -19.22 -37.33 -1.83
CA ALA A 259 -18.23 -38.40 -1.90
C ALA A 259 -17.05 -37.96 -2.81
N GLY A 260 -15.87 -37.78 -2.24
CA GLY A 260 -14.64 -37.47 -3.01
C GLY A 260 -14.06 -38.72 -3.67
N THR A 261 -13.71 -38.64 -4.96
CA THR A 261 -13.04 -39.71 -5.71
C THR A 261 -11.55 -39.79 -5.30
N ALA A 262 -11.10 -41.00 -4.98
CA ALA A 262 -9.78 -41.28 -4.40
C ALA A 262 -8.95 -42.18 -5.34
N ARG A 263 -7.73 -41.77 -5.73
CA ARG A 263 -6.79 -42.59 -6.51
C ARG A 263 -5.32 -42.34 -6.11
N PRO A 264 -4.41 -43.33 -6.25
CA PRO A 264 -2.98 -43.20 -5.88
C PRO A 264 -2.24 -42.17 -6.73
N TRP A 265 -1.27 -41.46 -6.13
CA TRP A 265 -0.36 -40.56 -6.84
C TRP A 265 0.91 -41.30 -7.26
N VAL A 266 1.14 -41.43 -8.57
CA VAL A 266 2.43 -41.80 -9.18
C VAL A 266 2.99 -40.55 -9.88
N PRO A 267 4.30 -40.25 -9.80
CA PRO A 267 4.90 -39.14 -10.57
C PRO A 267 4.50 -39.23 -12.05
N GLY A 268 3.88 -38.17 -12.59
CA GLY A 268 3.32 -38.15 -13.95
C GLY A 268 1.94 -38.82 -14.14
N SER A 269 1.19 -39.10 -13.06
CA SER A 269 -0.21 -39.59 -13.10
C SER A 269 -1.19 -38.70 -12.32
N GLY A 270 -0.75 -37.48 -11.96
CA GLY A 270 -1.46 -36.62 -11.01
C GLY A 270 -2.74 -35.99 -11.56
N LEU A 271 -3.15 -34.86 -10.99
CA LEU A 271 -4.44 -34.19 -11.24
C LEU A 271 -4.80 -34.07 -12.74
N ALA A 272 -3.82 -33.90 -13.62
CA ALA A 272 -3.98 -33.77 -15.07
C ALA A 272 -4.35 -35.06 -15.84
N HIS A 273 -4.17 -36.25 -15.25
CA HIS A 273 -4.50 -37.54 -15.88
C HIS A 273 -5.87 -38.10 -15.47
N ARG A 274 -6.71 -37.26 -14.86
CA ARG A 274 -8.11 -37.55 -14.53
C ARG A 274 -8.95 -37.27 -15.78
N GLY A 275 -9.48 -38.33 -16.40
CA GLY A 275 -10.06 -38.32 -17.75
C GLY A 275 -11.24 -37.36 -17.96
N GLU A 276 -11.60 -37.16 -19.23
CA GLU A 276 -12.58 -36.20 -19.77
C GLU A 276 -13.99 -36.25 -19.14
N GLU A 277 -14.33 -37.28 -18.35
CA GLU A 277 -15.60 -37.36 -17.58
C GLU A 277 -15.60 -36.55 -16.25
N GLU A 278 -14.43 -36.18 -15.71
CA GLU A 278 -14.28 -35.33 -14.50
C GLU A 278 -13.97 -33.84 -14.84
N ALA A 279 -14.11 -33.44 -16.11
CA ALA A 279 -13.79 -32.09 -16.63
C ALA A 279 -14.62 -30.92 -16.03
N GLY A 280 -15.41 -31.16 -14.98
CA GLY A 280 -16.26 -30.19 -14.30
C GLY A 280 -15.71 -29.58 -13.00
N SER A 281 -14.69 -30.16 -12.35
CA SER A 281 -14.18 -29.66 -11.06
C SER A 281 -12.87 -28.88 -11.21
N ALA A 282 -12.96 -27.59 -11.55
CA ALA A 282 -11.78 -26.73 -11.60
C ALA A 282 -11.17 -26.54 -10.19
N ILE A 283 -9.91 -26.94 -10.04
CA ILE A 283 -9.13 -26.78 -8.79
C ILE A 283 -8.38 -25.46 -8.87
N ASP A 284 -8.67 -24.53 -7.97
CA ASP A 284 -8.05 -23.20 -7.98
C ASP A 284 -6.87 -23.10 -6.99
N LEU A 285 -6.86 -23.92 -5.93
CA LEU A 285 -5.87 -23.88 -4.84
C LEU A 285 -5.28 -25.28 -4.55
N ALA A 286 -3.95 -25.36 -4.51
CA ALA A 286 -3.23 -26.53 -3.98
C ALA A 286 -2.56 -26.21 -2.64
N VAL A 287 -2.95 -26.93 -1.59
CA VAL A 287 -2.31 -26.90 -0.27
C VAL A 287 -1.16 -27.90 -0.25
N VAL A 288 0.04 -27.42 0.04
CA VAL A 288 1.28 -28.19 0.00
C VAL A 288 1.80 -28.41 1.42
N ALA A 289 1.70 -29.65 1.88
CA ALA A 289 2.19 -30.15 3.16
C ALA A 289 3.20 -31.30 3.00
N THR A 290 3.93 -31.32 1.88
CA THR A 290 4.93 -32.34 1.55
C THR A 290 6.33 -31.92 2.01
N PRO A 291 7.27 -32.87 2.18
CA PRO A 291 8.69 -32.54 2.38
C PRO A 291 9.26 -31.71 1.22
N PRO A 292 10.29 -30.87 1.45
CA PRO A 292 10.86 -29.98 0.43
C PRO A 292 11.30 -30.70 -0.86
N GLY A 293 11.79 -31.93 -0.76
CA GLY A 293 12.25 -32.71 -1.92
C GLY A 293 11.16 -33.09 -2.91
N ALA A 294 9.89 -33.14 -2.50
CA ALA A 294 8.75 -33.48 -3.36
C ALA A 294 8.12 -32.25 -4.03
N LEU A 295 8.54 -31.04 -3.67
CA LEU A 295 7.95 -29.79 -4.15
C LEU A 295 8.02 -29.61 -5.68
N PRO A 296 9.11 -29.99 -6.38
CA PRO A 296 9.16 -29.90 -7.85
C PRO A 296 8.06 -30.72 -8.54
N ASP A 297 7.80 -31.94 -8.05
CA ASP A 297 6.78 -32.82 -8.63
C ASP A 297 5.36 -32.28 -8.35
N VAL A 298 5.12 -31.75 -7.15
CA VAL A 298 3.86 -31.08 -6.79
C VAL A 298 3.60 -29.88 -7.69
N LEU A 299 4.63 -29.07 -7.94
CA LEU A 299 4.55 -27.91 -8.82
C LEU A 299 4.20 -28.30 -10.26
N ALA A 300 4.87 -29.32 -10.80
CA ALA A 300 4.61 -29.82 -12.14
C ALA A 300 3.18 -30.36 -12.27
N ASP A 301 2.71 -31.10 -11.28
CA ASP A 301 1.34 -31.64 -11.24
C ASP A 301 0.27 -30.53 -11.14
N ALA A 302 0.46 -29.58 -10.22
CA ALA A 302 -0.44 -28.44 -10.06
C ALA A 302 -0.50 -27.57 -11.33
N ALA A 303 0.64 -27.35 -11.98
CA ALA A 303 0.72 -26.63 -13.25
C ALA A 303 -0.04 -27.36 -14.37
N ALA A 304 0.16 -28.67 -14.50
CA ALA A 304 -0.53 -29.50 -15.50
C ALA A 304 -2.05 -29.51 -15.28
N ALA A 305 -2.50 -29.41 -14.03
CA ALA A 305 -3.91 -29.32 -13.66
C ALA A 305 -4.51 -27.91 -13.78
N GLY A 306 -3.71 -26.90 -14.17
CA GLY A 306 -4.16 -25.53 -14.33
C GLY A 306 -4.49 -24.82 -13.01
N VAL A 307 -3.92 -25.27 -11.89
CA VAL A 307 -4.09 -24.63 -10.58
C VAL A 307 -3.59 -23.19 -10.63
N HIS A 308 -4.27 -22.28 -9.91
CA HIS A 308 -3.92 -20.86 -9.90
C HIS A 308 -3.06 -20.45 -8.70
N GLY A 309 -3.18 -21.17 -7.58
CA GLY A 309 -2.52 -20.82 -6.34
C GLY A 309 -1.97 -22.01 -5.56
N LEU A 310 -0.86 -21.76 -4.87
CA LEU A 310 -0.22 -22.68 -3.94
C LEU A 310 -0.27 -22.09 -2.53
N LEU A 311 -0.73 -22.89 -1.57
CA LEU A 311 -0.56 -22.61 -0.16
C LEU A 311 0.52 -23.54 0.40
N VAL A 312 1.72 -23.01 0.61
CA VAL A 312 2.87 -23.80 1.06
C VAL A 312 3.04 -23.68 2.56
N LEU A 313 2.67 -24.75 3.27
CA LEU A 313 2.75 -24.84 4.74
C LEU A 313 4.17 -25.24 5.18
N THR A 314 4.86 -26.01 4.35
CA THR A 314 6.23 -26.46 4.59
C THR A 314 7.21 -25.29 4.67
N GLU A 315 8.08 -25.27 5.68
CA GLU A 315 9.21 -24.34 5.77
C GLU A 315 10.30 -24.68 4.74
N LEU A 316 10.89 -23.66 4.12
CA LEU A 316 11.91 -23.79 3.08
C LEU A 316 13.11 -22.91 3.37
N ASP A 317 14.30 -23.37 2.95
CA ASP A 317 15.50 -22.53 2.98
C ASP A 317 15.45 -21.41 1.90
N PRO A 318 16.35 -20.41 1.95
CA PRO A 318 16.35 -19.32 0.98
C PRO A 318 16.55 -19.74 -0.48
N ALA A 319 17.29 -20.82 -0.76
CA ALA A 319 17.53 -21.31 -2.11
C ALA A 319 16.28 -22.02 -2.65
N GLN A 320 15.69 -22.91 -1.86
CA GLN A 320 14.43 -23.60 -2.17
C GLN A 320 13.28 -22.60 -2.36
N ARG A 321 13.20 -21.55 -1.54
CA ARG A 321 12.19 -20.50 -1.70
C ARG A 321 12.33 -19.75 -3.02
N ARG A 322 13.56 -19.40 -3.42
CA ARG A 322 13.81 -18.76 -4.73
C ARG A 322 13.42 -19.67 -5.88
N GLU A 323 13.69 -20.96 -5.77
CA GLU A 323 13.30 -21.97 -6.77
C GLU A 323 11.78 -22.08 -6.89
N LEU A 324 11.08 -22.24 -5.76
CA LEU A 324 9.62 -22.29 -5.68
C LEU A 324 8.98 -21.10 -6.38
N VAL A 325 9.43 -19.88 -6.04
CA VAL A 325 8.90 -18.65 -6.64
C VAL A 325 9.14 -18.62 -8.14
N ARG A 326 10.34 -18.99 -8.59
CA ARG A 326 10.66 -19.01 -10.02
C ARG A 326 9.79 -20.02 -10.78
N ALA A 327 9.69 -21.24 -10.29
CA ALA A 327 8.91 -22.31 -10.91
C ALA A 327 7.40 -22.00 -10.91
N ALA A 328 6.85 -21.50 -9.79
CA ALA A 328 5.46 -21.09 -9.71
C ALA A 328 5.13 -19.95 -10.69
N ARG A 329 6.02 -18.95 -10.81
CA ARG A 329 5.88 -17.84 -11.78
C ARG A 329 5.89 -18.33 -13.22
N VAL A 330 6.81 -19.23 -13.57
CA VAL A 330 6.84 -19.85 -14.91
C VAL A 330 5.52 -20.57 -15.20
N ALA A 331 4.95 -21.27 -14.22
CA ALA A 331 3.65 -21.93 -14.35
C ALA A 331 2.44 -20.97 -14.23
N GLY A 332 2.66 -19.67 -14.05
CA GLY A 332 1.60 -18.67 -13.89
C GLY A 332 0.84 -18.72 -12.55
N MET A 333 1.35 -19.48 -11.58
CA MET A 333 0.77 -19.70 -10.26
C MET A 333 1.21 -18.65 -9.23
N ARG A 334 0.36 -18.43 -8.22
CA ARG A 334 0.63 -17.55 -7.07
C ARG A 334 0.95 -18.36 -5.82
N VAL A 335 1.76 -17.82 -4.92
CA VAL A 335 2.21 -18.57 -3.71
C VAL A 335 1.93 -17.80 -2.42
N ILE A 336 1.21 -18.44 -1.50
CA ILE A 336 1.12 -18.06 -0.08
C ILE A 336 2.05 -18.98 0.71
N GLY A 337 2.88 -18.41 1.59
CA GLY A 337 3.97 -19.13 2.25
C GLY A 337 5.34 -18.85 1.59
N PRO A 338 6.35 -19.73 1.78
CA PRO A 338 6.36 -20.95 2.58
C PRO A 338 6.32 -20.69 4.09
N GLY A 339 6.16 -21.75 4.90
CA GLY A 339 6.10 -21.64 6.35
C GLY A 339 4.83 -20.95 6.85
N SER A 340 3.73 -21.09 6.11
CA SER A 340 2.46 -20.46 6.41
C SER A 340 1.68 -21.23 7.50
N LEU A 341 0.97 -20.51 8.38
CA LEU A 341 -0.06 -21.12 9.24
C LEU A 341 -1.30 -21.56 8.43
N GLY A 342 -1.43 -21.07 7.21
CA GLY A 342 -2.52 -21.30 6.28
C GLY A 342 -3.39 -20.08 6.05
N LEU A 343 -4.56 -20.33 5.44
CA LEU A 343 -5.56 -19.30 5.17
C LEU A 343 -6.99 -19.80 5.42
N ALA A 344 -7.90 -18.88 5.66
CA ALA A 344 -9.32 -19.14 5.84
C ALA A 344 -10.19 -18.00 5.30
N ASP A 345 -11.40 -18.34 4.87
CA ASP A 345 -12.42 -17.38 4.43
C ASP A 345 -13.81 -17.95 4.78
N HIS A 346 -14.58 -17.19 5.56
CA HIS A 346 -15.90 -17.64 6.05
C HIS A 346 -16.98 -17.62 4.97
N ALA A 347 -16.84 -16.80 3.92
CA ALA A 347 -17.83 -16.69 2.85
C ALA A 347 -17.91 -17.98 2.01
N VAL A 348 -16.79 -18.70 1.90
CA VAL A 348 -16.72 -20.02 1.24
C VAL A 348 -16.54 -21.19 2.21
N ARG A 349 -16.61 -20.93 3.52
CA ARG A 349 -16.39 -21.93 4.59
C ARG A 349 -15.05 -22.68 4.44
N LEU A 350 -14.01 -21.95 4.04
CA LEU A 350 -12.68 -22.47 3.84
C LEU A 350 -11.87 -22.36 5.13
N ASN A 351 -11.41 -23.50 5.67
CA ASN A 351 -10.36 -23.54 6.69
C ASN A 351 -9.19 -24.39 6.18
N ALA A 352 -8.25 -23.74 5.48
CA ALA A 352 -7.00 -24.34 5.02
C ALA A 352 -5.84 -23.98 5.97
N THR A 353 -6.10 -23.90 7.27
CA THR A 353 -5.11 -23.56 8.31
C THR A 353 -4.65 -24.77 9.10
N LEU A 354 -3.54 -24.59 9.83
CA LEU A 354 -3.08 -25.53 10.86
C LEU A 354 -3.87 -25.41 12.18
N VAL A 355 -4.91 -24.58 12.22
CA VAL A 355 -5.71 -24.31 13.42
C VAL A 355 -7.07 -25.01 13.30
N PRO A 356 -7.46 -25.84 14.29
CA PRO A 356 -8.67 -26.65 14.20
C PRO A 356 -9.96 -25.84 14.30
N ARG A 357 -9.92 -24.73 15.05
CA ARG A 357 -11.04 -23.83 15.25
C ARG A 357 -10.60 -22.40 14.96
N LEU A 358 -11.36 -21.75 14.10
CA LEU A 358 -11.23 -20.33 13.82
C LEU A 358 -12.24 -19.57 14.70
N PRO A 359 -11.98 -18.28 14.98
CA PRO A 359 -13.00 -17.38 15.46
C PRO A 359 -14.28 -17.47 14.60
N GLY A 360 -15.43 -17.21 15.20
CA GLY A 360 -16.71 -17.26 14.50
C GLY A 360 -16.79 -16.27 13.31
N PRO A 361 -17.80 -16.40 12.43
CA PRO A 361 -17.97 -15.49 11.31
C PRO A 361 -18.21 -14.04 11.79
N GLY A 362 -17.65 -13.08 11.06
CA GLY A 362 -17.83 -11.65 11.28
C GLY A 362 -17.29 -10.84 10.11
N ARG A 363 -16.94 -9.57 10.35
CA ARG A 363 -16.59 -8.61 9.28
C ARG A 363 -15.15 -8.11 9.35
N VAL A 364 -14.30 -8.80 10.13
CA VAL A 364 -12.88 -8.46 10.31
C VAL A 364 -12.00 -9.43 9.53
N SER A 365 -11.12 -8.91 8.67
CA SER A 365 -10.07 -9.71 8.05
C SER A 365 -8.73 -9.51 8.74
N LEU A 366 -7.97 -10.59 8.92
CA LEU A 366 -6.69 -10.57 9.61
C LEU A 366 -5.56 -11.10 8.72
N PHE A 367 -4.45 -10.36 8.68
CA PHE A 367 -3.21 -10.75 8.02
C PHE A 367 -2.04 -10.84 8.99
N CYS A 368 -1.19 -11.85 8.85
CA CYS A 368 0.10 -11.90 9.54
C CYS A 368 1.20 -12.54 8.69
N HIS A 369 2.46 -12.19 8.96
CA HIS A 369 3.62 -12.87 8.37
C HIS A 369 4.02 -14.11 9.17
N SER A 370 4.15 -13.98 10.49
CA SER A 370 4.58 -15.08 11.35
C SER A 370 3.45 -16.08 11.65
N GLY A 371 3.74 -17.38 11.53
CA GLY A 371 2.81 -18.44 11.88
C GLY A 371 2.52 -18.53 13.39
N THR A 372 3.55 -18.41 14.23
CA THR A 372 3.39 -18.40 15.70
C THR A 372 2.62 -17.19 16.19
N LEU A 373 2.88 -16.00 15.63
CA LEU A 373 2.06 -14.83 15.94
C LEU A 373 0.65 -14.97 15.38
N GLY A 374 0.46 -15.63 14.23
CA GLY A 374 -0.87 -15.96 13.72
C GLY A 374 -1.71 -16.76 14.73
N LEU A 375 -1.13 -17.75 15.41
CA LEU A 375 -1.80 -18.48 16.49
C LEU A 375 -2.20 -17.57 17.65
N LEU A 376 -1.29 -16.68 18.09
CA LEU A 376 -1.59 -15.71 19.15
C LEU A 376 -2.73 -14.78 18.74
N LEU A 377 -2.71 -14.26 17.51
CA LEU A 377 -3.73 -13.34 17.01
C LEU A 377 -5.10 -14.03 16.90
N LEU A 378 -5.17 -15.26 16.40
CA LEU A 378 -6.41 -16.04 16.34
C LEU A 378 -6.97 -16.34 17.73
N ALA A 379 -6.10 -16.75 18.68
CA ALA A 379 -6.51 -16.99 20.06
C ALA A 379 -7.03 -15.72 20.74
N GLU A 380 -6.41 -14.57 20.46
CA GLU A 380 -6.85 -13.28 21.00
C GLU A 380 -8.18 -12.81 20.39
N ALA A 381 -8.40 -13.04 19.10
CA ALA A 381 -9.69 -12.80 18.44
C ALA A 381 -10.80 -13.65 19.07
N GLU A 382 -10.57 -14.94 19.26
CA GLU A 382 -11.52 -15.86 19.92
C GLU A 382 -11.82 -15.43 21.35
N ARG A 383 -10.79 -15.08 22.14
CA ARG A 383 -10.94 -14.62 23.54
C ARG A 383 -11.86 -13.39 23.66
N ARG A 384 -11.79 -12.51 22.66
CA ARG A 384 -12.59 -11.28 22.58
C ARG A 384 -13.95 -11.48 21.92
N GLY A 385 -14.23 -12.65 21.37
CA GLY A 385 -15.45 -12.90 20.60
C GLY A 385 -15.51 -12.11 19.30
N LEU A 386 -14.35 -11.73 18.75
CA LEU A 386 -14.28 -10.94 17.52
C LEU A 386 -14.47 -11.87 16.31
N GLY A 387 -15.59 -11.72 15.62
CA GLY A 387 -15.89 -12.48 14.42
C GLY A 387 -15.03 -12.06 13.23
N MET A 388 -14.63 -13.05 12.41
CA MET A 388 -13.75 -12.85 11.26
C MET A 388 -14.44 -13.10 9.93
N SER A 389 -14.08 -12.33 8.91
CA SER A 389 -14.43 -12.61 7.52
C SER A 389 -13.39 -13.51 6.85
N GLY A 390 -12.11 -13.31 7.17
CA GLY A 390 -11.01 -14.13 6.65
C GLY A 390 -9.71 -13.98 7.43
N PHE A 391 -8.81 -14.95 7.24
CA PHE A 391 -7.48 -15.01 7.86
C PHE A 391 -6.45 -15.43 6.83
N VAL A 392 -5.29 -14.77 6.80
CA VAL A 392 -4.16 -15.20 5.96
C VAL A 392 -2.85 -15.06 6.71
N SER A 393 -2.11 -16.16 6.80
CA SER A 393 -0.70 -16.17 7.20
C SER A 393 0.19 -16.29 5.98
N ALA A 394 1.02 -15.29 5.68
CA ALA A 394 1.94 -15.32 4.54
C ALA A 394 3.24 -16.10 4.80
N GLY A 395 3.53 -16.50 6.03
CA GLY A 395 4.80 -17.12 6.41
C GLY A 395 5.98 -16.20 6.08
N ARG A 396 7.08 -16.78 5.57
CA ARG A 396 8.26 -16.04 5.12
C ARG A 396 8.10 -15.28 3.80
N ARG A 397 6.83 -15.03 3.39
CA ARG A 397 6.39 -14.23 2.23
C ARG A 397 7.28 -14.39 1.01
N ALA A 398 6.95 -15.35 0.16
CA ALA A 398 7.68 -15.58 -1.09
C ALA A 398 7.06 -14.87 -2.31
N ASP A 399 5.74 -14.70 -2.35
CA ASP A 399 5.04 -14.07 -3.47
C ASP A 399 3.87 -13.18 -3.03
N VAL A 400 2.76 -13.76 -2.55
CA VAL A 400 1.59 -12.99 -2.10
C VAL A 400 1.94 -12.17 -0.85
N SER A 401 1.67 -10.87 -0.91
CA SER A 401 2.04 -9.87 0.09
C SER A 401 0.81 -9.25 0.76
N GLY A 402 1.04 -8.51 1.86
CA GLY A 402 -0.02 -7.71 2.50
C GLY A 402 -0.63 -6.67 1.55
N ASN A 403 0.13 -6.16 0.58
CA ASN A 403 -0.37 -5.22 -0.43
C ASN A 403 -1.42 -5.89 -1.34
N ASP A 404 -1.20 -7.14 -1.72
CA ASP A 404 -2.12 -7.90 -2.58
C ASP A 404 -3.43 -8.17 -1.83
N LEU A 405 -3.34 -8.59 -0.56
CA LEU A 405 -4.52 -8.83 0.27
C LEU A 405 -5.29 -7.55 0.58
N LEU A 406 -4.59 -6.45 0.84
CA LEU A 406 -5.24 -5.18 1.11
C LEU A 406 -6.04 -4.69 -0.10
N GLN A 407 -5.56 -4.92 -1.33
CA GLN A 407 -6.32 -4.61 -2.54
C GLN A 407 -7.55 -5.51 -2.72
N PHE A 408 -7.44 -6.80 -2.38
CA PHE A 408 -8.61 -7.68 -2.35
C PHE A 408 -9.64 -7.20 -1.31
N TRP A 409 -9.20 -6.95 -0.08
CA TRP A 409 -10.10 -6.53 1.00
C TRP A 409 -10.63 -5.12 0.83
N ALA A 410 -9.97 -4.23 0.07
CA ALA A 410 -10.49 -2.91 -0.24
C ALA A 410 -11.86 -2.98 -0.93
N GLU A 411 -12.09 -3.98 -1.76
CA GLU A 411 -13.35 -4.15 -2.52
C GLU A 411 -14.27 -5.25 -1.95
N ASP A 412 -13.79 -6.08 -1.02
CA ASP A 412 -14.56 -7.23 -0.53
C ASP A 412 -15.75 -6.83 0.37
N PRO A 413 -17.02 -7.06 -0.03
CA PRO A 413 -18.19 -6.65 0.77
C PRO A 413 -18.33 -7.41 2.10
N GLN A 414 -17.57 -8.49 2.32
CA GLN A 414 -17.57 -9.27 3.56
C GLN A 414 -16.63 -8.70 4.63
N THR A 415 -15.80 -7.72 4.29
CA THR A 415 -14.79 -7.15 5.19
C THR A 415 -15.01 -5.66 5.38
N ASP A 416 -15.23 -5.26 6.63
CA ASP A 416 -15.34 -3.86 7.05
C ASP A 416 -14.05 -3.36 7.67
N VAL A 417 -13.38 -4.21 8.47
CA VAL A 417 -12.13 -3.85 9.17
C VAL A 417 -11.01 -4.79 8.75
N VAL A 418 -9.86 -4.21 8.43
CA VAL A 418 -8.64 -4.96 8.10
C VAL A 418 -7.65 -4.81 9.27
N ALA A 419 -7.29 -5.92 9.89
CA ALA A 419 -6.23 -6.00 10.89
C ALA A 419 -4.99 -6.64 10.28
N MET A 420 -3.81 -6.02 10.44
CA MET A 420 -2.57 -6.51 9.83
C MET A 420 -1.41 -6.51 10.81
N TYR A 421 -0.67 -7.62 10.85
CA TYR A 421 0.67 -7.68 11.43
C TYR A 421 1.72 -7.75 10.32
N LEU A 422 2.53 -6.70 10.19
CA LEU A 422 3.53 -6.55 9.11
C LEU A 422 4.95 -6.52 9.67
N GLU A 423 5.78 -7.50 9.31
CA GLU A 423 7.23 -7.45 9.61
C GLU A 423 7.99 -6.59 8.58
N SER A 424 7.44 -6.45 7.38
CA SER A 424 7.98 -5.65 6.27
C SER A 424 6.85 -5.22 5.34
N PHE A 425 6.89 -3.97 4.87
CA PHE A 425 5.93 -3.43 3.90
C PHE A 425 6.09 -3.97 2.47
N GLY A 426 7.19 -4.67 2.18
CA GLY A 426 7.48 -5.15 0.83
C GLY A 426 7.78 -3.99 -0.12
N ASN A 427 6.76 -3.46 -0.79
CA ASN A 427 6.82 -2.20 -1.54
C ASN A 427 6.07 -1.12 -0.74
N PRO A 428 6.78 -0.25 0.00
CA PRO A 428 6.17 0.71 0.89
C PRO A 428 5.42 1.84 0.17
N ARG A 429 5.87 2.28 -1.02
CA ARG A 429 5.17 3.28 -1.83
C ARG A 429 3.80 2.77 -2.28
N LYS A 430 3.77 1.54 -2.79
CA LYS A 430 2.54 0.86 -3.17
C LYS A 430 1.64 0.64 -1.96
N PHE A 431 2.19 0.20 -0.83
CA PHE A 431 1.44 0.05 0.42
C PHE A 431 0.79 1.37 0.85
N ALA A 432 1.56 2.46 0.94
CA ALA A 432 1.05 3.77 1.35
C ALA A 432 -0.05 4.29 0.41
N ARG A 433 0.11 4.14 -0.91
CA ARG A 433 -0.92 4.50 -1.90
C ARG A 433 -2.21 3.70 -1.72
N ILE A 434 -2.10 2.36 -1.61
CA ILE A 434 -3.25 1.48 -1.42
C ILE A 434 -3.92 1.80 -0.08
N ALA A 435 -3.15 1.92 1.00
CA ALA A 435 -3.65 2.17 2.34
C ALA A 435 -4.32 3.55 2.46
N ARG A 436 -3.80 4.60 1.83
CA ARG A 436 -4.44 5.91 1.79
C ARG A 436 -5.82 5.85 1.10
N THR A 437 -5.92 5.10 0.02
CA THR A 437 -7.15 4.98 -0.79
C THR A 437 -8.19 4.06 -0.12
N ALA A 438 -7.77 2.84 0.22
CA ALA A 438 -8.61 1.85 0.90
C ALA A 438 -9.01 2.35 2.30
N GLY A 439 -8.08 3.00 3.01
CA GLY A 439 -8.27 3.59 4.33
C GLY A 439 -9.39 4.60 4.42
N ARG A 440 -9.77 5.28 3.31
CA ARG A 440 -10.92 6.20 3.29
C ARG A 440 -12.27 5.48 3.45
N HIS A 441 -12.35 4.22 3.03
CA HIS A 441 -13.58 3.45 2.99
C HIS A 441 -13.60 2.31 4.01
N LYS A 442 -12.42 1.74 4.33
CA LYS A 442 -12.26 0.64 5.27
C LYS A 442 -11.17 0.94 6.27
N PRO A 443 -11.43 0.84 7.59
CA PRO A 443 -10.37 0.93 8.58
C PRO A 443 -9.30 -0.15 8.40
N ILE A 444 -8.04 0.30 8.41
CA ILE A 444 -6.85 -0.55 8.40
C ILE A 444 -6.14 -0.34 9.74
N VAL A 445 -6.14 -1.36 10.60
CA VAL A 445 -5.44 -1.35 11.89
C VAL A 445 -4.19 -2.19 11.74
N MET A 446 -3.04 -1.64 12.07
CA MET A 446 -1.75 -2.25 11.77
C MET A 446 -0.84 -2.29 12.99
N LEU A 447 -0.25 -3.47 13.23
CA LEU A 447 0.88 -3.64 14.12
C LEU A 447 2.13 -3.92 13.28
N ALA A 448 3.08 -2.99 13.27
CA ALA A 448 4.36 -3.19 12.59
C ALA A 448 5.36 -3.93 13.49
N GLY A 449 6.09 -4.89 12.92
CA GLY A 449 7.22 -5.54 13.58
C GLY A 449 8.45 -4.63 13.66
N HIS A 450 9.35 -4.93 14.59
CA HIS A 450 10.58 -4.17 14.86
C HIS A 450 11.51 -3.98 13.63
N THR A 451 11.40 -4.85 12.62
CA THR A 451 12.17 -4.77 11.36
C THR A 451 11.54 -3.87 10.29
N GLY A 452 10.28 -3.45 10.46
CA GLY A 452 9.56 -2.64 9.46
C GLY A 452 10.09 -1.20 9.32
N HIS A 453 10.88 -0.74 10.29
CA HIS A 453 11.37 0.64 10.39
C HIS A 453 12.90 0.75 10.45
N GLY A 454 13.61 -0.38 10.39
CA GLY A 454 15.06 -0.43 10.50
C GLY A 454 15.73 0.22 9.29
N GLY A 455 16.08 1.50 9.38
CA GLY A 455 16.75 2.25 8.33
C GLY A 455 16.15 3.62 8.01
N SER A 456 15.05 4.04 8.66
CA SER A 456 14.59 5.42 8.53
C SER A 456 15.55 6.39 9.21
N ALA A 457 15.79 7.54 8.58
CA ALA A 457 16.56 8.65 9.15
C ALA A 457 15.70 9.60 10.00
N LEU A 458 14.39 9.35 10.08
CA LEU A 458 13.43 10.17 10.82
C LEU A 458 13.42 9.85 12.31
N ASP A 459 13.14 10.87 13.12
CA ASP A 459 12.83 10.69 14.53
C ASP A 459 11.39 10.17 14.75
N ASP A 460 11.09 9.75 15.97
CA ASP A 460 9.79 9.17 16.33
C ASP A 460 8.62 10.15 16.09
N ALA A 461 8.85 11.46 16.27
CA ALA A 461 7.84 12.49 16.06
C ALA A 461 7.49 12.65 14.58
N ALA A 462 8.49 12.65 13.71
CA ALA A 462 8.33 12.67 12.25
C ALA A 462 7.63 11.41 11.75
N MET A 463 8.01 10.25 12.28
CA MET A 463 7.34 8.97 11.99
C MET A 463 5.87 9.00 12.39
N GLN A 464 5.55 9.54 13.58
CA GLN A 464 4.17 9.70 14.03
C GLN A 464 3.37 10.63 13.12
N ALA A 465 3.97 11.74 12.65
CA ALA A 465 3.33 12.67 11.74
C ALA A 465 3.00 12.03 10.37
N LEU A 466 3.90 11.20 9.84
CA LEU A 466 3.66 10.45 8.59
C LEU A 466 2.53 9.42 8.76
N ARG A 467 2.52 8.68 9.88
CA ARG A 467 1.48 7.69 10.18
C ARG A 467 0.09 8.30 10.23
N ALA A 468 -0.05 9.48 10.84
CA ALA A 468 -1.33 10.19 10.95
C ALA A 468 -2.01 10.47 9.59
N HIS A 469 -1.25 10.50 8.48
CA HIS A 469 -1.73 10.82 7.14
C HIS A 469 -1.63 9.63 6.16
N SER A 470 -1.35 8.44 6.68
CA SER A 470 -1.15 7.22 5.89
C SER A 470 -2.45 6.48 5.53
N GLY A 471 -3.56 6.82 6.20
CA GLY A 471 -4.82 6.07 6.13
C GLY A 471 -4.85 4.81 7.01
N VAL A 472 -3.75 4.51 7.71
CA VAL A 472 -3.60 3.37 8.62
C VAL A 472 -3.66 3.83 10.08
N ILE A 473 -4.33 3.06 10.92
CA ILE A 473 -4.25 3.18 12.38
C ILE A 473 -3.14 2.25 12.86
N GLU A 474 -1.96 2.79 13.11
CA GLU A 474 -0.86 2.00 13.66
C GLU A 474 -0.94 1.91 15.19
N VAL A 475 -0.73 0.70 15.70
CA VAL A 475 -0.77 0.35 17.13
C VAL A 475 0.57 -0.24 17.58
N GLY A 476 0.84 -0.16 18.88
CA GLY A 476 2.12 -0.63 19.46
C GLY A 476 2.09 -2.07 19.96
N THR A 477 0.91 -2.65 20.20
CA THR A 477 0.79 -4.00 20.79
C THR A 477 -0.32 -4.82 20.14
N VAL A 478 -0.27 -6.15 20.36
CA VAL A 478 -1.36 -7.05 19.97
C VAL A 478 -2.66 -6.69 20.69
N GLY A 479 -2.59 -6.28 21.96
CA GLY A 479 -3.77 -5.81 22.71
C GLY A 479 -4.44 -4.63 21.99
N GLU A 480 -3.65 -3.60 21.69
CA GLU A 480 -4.13 -2.39 21.00
C GLU A 480 -4.70 -2.68 19.60
N LEU A 481 -4.09 -3.62 18.86
CA LEU A 481 -4.60 -4.07 17.56
C LEU A 481 -6.06 -4.51 17.68
N PHE A 482 -6.36 -5.36 18.66
CA PHE A 482 -7.72 -5.85 18.86
C PHE A 482 -8.62 -4.85 19.59
N ASP A 483 -8.09 -4.00 20.47
CA ASP A 483 -8.85 -2.94 21.15
C ASP A 483 -9.48 -1.97 20.14
N VAL A 484 -8.68 -1.54 19.16
CA VAL A 484 -9.11 -0.64 18.08
C VAL A 484 -10.00 -1.38 17.08
N THR A 485 -9.62 -2.59 16.68
CA THR A 485 -10.39 -3.38 15.70
C THR A 485 -11.79 -3.70 16.21
N THR A 486 -11.93 -4.07 17.50
CA THR A 486 -13.23 -4.35 18.12
C THR A 486 -14.12 -3.11 18.11
N LEU A 487 -13.56 -1.93 18.43
CA LEU A 487 -14.31 -0.67 18.39
C LEU A 487 -14.85 -0.36 16.99
N LEU A 488 -13.98 -0.45 15.98
CA LEU A 488 -14.31 -0.13 14.59
C LEU A 488 -15.30 -1.13 13.99
N ALA A 489 -15.30 -2.38 14.45
CA ALA A 489 -16.22 -3.41 14.00
C ALA A 489 -17.62 -3.28 14.65
N ALA A 490 -17.71 -2.69 15.85
CA ALA A 490 -18.93 -2.70 16.66
C ALA A 490 -19.63 -1.33 16.77
N GLN A 491 -18.95 -0.21 16.51
CA GLN A 491 -19.46 1.13 16.82
C GLN A 491 -19.28 2.12 15.65
N PRO A 492 -20.18 3.12 15.53
CA PRO A 492 -20.01 4.21 14.56
C PRO A 492 -18.79 5.08 14.89
N LEU A 493 -18.37 5.90 13.92
CA LEU A 493 -17.28 6.85 14.14
C LEU A 493 -17.75 8.08 14.93
N PRO A 494 -16.92 8.62 15.85
CA PRO A 494 -17.27 9.82 16.59
C PRO A 494 -17.28 11.07 15.69
N THR A 495 -18.27 11.94 15.91
CA THR A 495 -18.43 13.21 15.17
C THR A 495 -17.40 14.27 15.56
N GLY A 496 -16.79 14.14 16.74
CA GLY A 496 -15.87 15.10 17.32
C GLY A 496 -14.98 14.48 18.41
N ASP A 497 -14.39 15.32 19.26
CA ASP A 497 -13.42 14.94 20.27
C ASP A 497 -13.93 15.08 21.72
N ARG A 498 -15.23 15.36 21.92
CA ARG A 498 -15.83 15.53 23.24
C ARG A 498 -16.40 14.21 23.76
N ILE A 499 -15.79 13.66 24.80
CA ILE A 499 -16.07 12.33 25.31
C ILE A 499 -16.85 12.44 26.61
N GLY A 500 -18.10 11.96 26.59
CA GLY A 500 -18.91 11.84 27.80
C GLY A 500 -18.44 10.68 28.66
N VAL A 501 -18.57 10.82 29.97
CA VAL A 501 -18.20 9.78 30.94
C VAL A 501 -19.41 9.44 31.80
N VAL A 502 -19.80 8.18 31.86
CA VAL A 502 -20.87 7.73 32.76
C VAL A 502 -20.36 6.59 33.62
N SER A 503 -20.56 6.69 34.93
CA SER A 503 -20.14 5.63 35.85
C SER A 503 -20.98 5.61 37.12
N ASN A 504 -21.15 4.42 37.67
CA ASN A 504 -21.67 4.20 39.02
C ASN A 504 -20.59 4.37 40.10
N ALA A 505 -19.38 4.83 39.78
CA ALA A 505 -18.34 5.14 40.75
C ALA A 505 -17.72 6.51 40.49
N PHE A 506 -17.77 7.39 41.50
CA PHE A 506 -17.25 8.77 41.38
C PHE A 506 -15.75 8.81 41.07
N ALA A 507 -14.95 7.98 41.76
CA ALA A 507 -13.50 7.91 41.56
C ALA A 507 -13.14 7.46 40.14
N LEU A 508 -13.86 6.48 39.59
CA LEU A 508 -13.64 5.99 38.23
C LEU A 508 -14.07 6.99 37.17
N SER A 509 -15.12 7.79 37.44
CA SER A 509 -15.49 8.92 36.57
C SER A 509 -14.36 9.94 36.47
N ALA A 510 -13.74 10.29 37.60
CA ALA A 510 -12.63 11.24 37.64
C ALA A 510 -11.38 10.68 36.94
N LEU A 511 -11.09 9.39 37.13
CA LEU A 511 -9.99 8.69 36.44
C LEU A 511 -10.20 8.67 34.92
N ALA A 512 -11.38 8.28 34.45
CA ALA A 512 -11.71 8.32 33.03
C ALA A 512 -11.59 9.74 32.44
N ALA A 513 -12.06 10.76 33.15
CA ALA A 513 -11.88 12.14 32.72
C ALA A 513 -10.39 12.57 32.66
N ALA A 514 -9.53 12.04 33.53
CA ALA A 514 -8.09 12.30 33.46
C ALA A 514 -7.45 11.61 32.25
N GLU A 515 -7.76 10.34 32.01
CA GLU A 515 -7.27 9.58 30.86
C GLU A 515 -7.71 10.18 29.52
N ILE A 516 -8.96 10.63 29.42
CA ILE A 516 -9.47 11.35 28.24
C ILE A 516 -8.62 12.59 27.93
N ARG A 517 -8.29 13.39 28.95
CA ARG A 517 -7.43 14.57 28.77
C ARG A 517 -5.99 14.18 28.39
N ALA A 518 -5.45 13.14 29.03
CA ALA A 518 -4.10 12.64 28.75
C ALA A 518 -3.97 12.13 27.30
N ALA A 519 -5.05 11.54 26.76
CA ALA A 519 -5.14 11.11 25.37
C ALA A 519 -5.34 12.26 24.35
N GLY A 520 -5.41 13.51 24.82
CA GLY A 520 -5.62 14.70 23.97
C GLY A 520 -7.07 14.92 23.54
N LEU A 521 -8.03 14.26 24.19
CA LEU A 521 -9.46 14.40 23.94
C LEU A 521 -10.09 15.37 24.95
N ARG A 522 -11.29 15.89 24.65
CA ARG A 522 -12.02 16.80 25.53
C ARG A 522 -13.03 16.03 26.36
N VAL A 523 -13.16 16.36 27.63
CA VAL A 523 -14.21 15.76 28.48
C VAL A 523 -15.52 16.51 28.20
N GLY A 524 -16.52 15.77 27.73
CA GLY A 524 -17.89 16.25 27.51
C GLY A 524 -18.76 16.10 28.75
N ARG A 525 -20.03 15.76 28.56
CA ARG A 525 -20.97 15.54 29.69
C ARG A 525 -20.50 14.40 30.60
N SER A 526 -20.42 14.68 31.90
CA SER A 526 -20.14 13.67 32.93
C SER A 526 -21.40 13.31 33.70
N GLY A 527 -21.72 12.01 33.76
CA GLY A 527 -22.85 11.43 34.48
C GLY A 527 -22.35 10.43 35.54
N ALA A 528 -21.81 10.93 36.65
CA ALA A 528 -21.45 10.09 37.79
C ALA A 528 -22.68 9.88 38.68
N VAL A 529 -23.40 8.77 38.47
CA VAL A 529 -24.63 8.45 39.23
C VAL A 529 -24.32 7.93 40.65
N GLY A 530 -23.08 7.54 40.91
CA GLY A 530 -22.61 7.12 42.23
C GLY A 530 -22.93 5.66 42.59
N PRO A 531 -22.34 5.13 43.68
CA PRO A 531 -22.31 3.68 43.96
C PRO A 531 -23.64 3.10 44.44
N ALA A 532 -24.60 3.96 44.81
CA ALA A 532 -25.94 3.57 45.22
C ALA A 532 -26.96 3.59 44.08
N ALA A 533 -26.59 4.11 42.89
CA ALA A 533 -27.51 4.21 41.76
C ALA A 533 -27.86 2.83 41.21
N GLY A 534 -29.16 2.56 41.08
CA GLY A 534 -29.65 1.33 40.46
C GLY A 534 -29.45 1.31 38.94
N PRO A 535 -29.71 0.17 38.28
CA PRO A 535 -29.56 0.02 36.84
C PRO A 535 -30.37 1.03 36.00
N ASP A 536 -31.60 1.37 36.41
CA ASP A 536 -32.46 2.31 35.67
C ASP A 536 -31.92 3.75 35.71
N GLU A 537 -31.43 4.20 36.87
CA GLU A 537 -30.80 5.52 37.01
C GLU A 537 -29.51 5.61 36.20
N PHE A 538 -28.73 4.53 36.21
CA PHE A 538 -27.53 4.39 35.38
C PHE A 538 -27.87 4.44 33.87
N ALA A 539 -28.88 3.70 33.42
CA ALA A 539 -29.35 3.74 32.02
C ALA A 539 -29.80 5.15 31.62
N ALA A 540 -30.55 5.84 32.48
CA ALA A 540 -30.98 7.21 32.23
C ALA A 540 -29.80 8.18 32.07
N ALA A 541 -28.74 8.01 32.86
CA ALA A 541 -27.52 8.81 32.73
C ALA A 541 -26.74 8.51 31.44
N VAL A 542 -26.63 7.23 31.04
CA VAL A 542 -26.05 6.84 29.75
C VAL A 542 -26.83 7.46 28.59
N TYR A 543 -28.15 7.31 28.60
CA TYR A 543 -29.04 7.87 27.59
C TYR A 543 -28.88 9.40 27.49
N ALA A 544 -28.85 10.09 28.63
CA ALA A 544 -28.68 11.54 28.67
C ALA A 544 -27.30 12.00 28.17
N ALA A 545 -26.24 11.22 28.37
CA ALA A 545 -24.92 11.49 27.81
C ALA A 545 -24.89 11.30 26.29
N LEU A 546 -25.51 10.24 25.78
CA LEU A 546 -25.59 9.97 24.34
C LEU A 546 -26.36 11.06 23.59
N HIS A 547 -27.45 11.55 24.16
CA HIS A 547 -28.30 12.58 23.54
C HIS A 547 -27.82 14.02 23.84
N SER A 548 -26.65 14.19 24.46
CA SER A 548 -26.08 15.51 24.76
C SER A 548 -25.33 16.08 23.56
N ASP A 549 -25.60 17.34 23.20
CA ASP A 549 -24.82 18.06 22.18
C ASP A 549 -23.37 18.29 22.60
N ASP A 550 -23.04 18.16 23.89
CA ASP A 550 -21.68 18.26 24.46
C ASP A 550 -20.87 16.95 24.38
N THR A 551 -21.40 15.93 23.70
CA THR A 551 -20.80 14.61 23.66
C THR A 551 -20.84 14.04 22.24
N ASP A 552 -19.69 13.57 21.77
CA ASP A 552 -19.48 12.92 20.46
C ASP A 552 -19.23 11.40 20.59
N ALA A 553 -18.87 10.93 21.80
CA ALA A 553 -18.69 9.52 22.17
C ALA A 553 -18.89 9.34 23.68
N VAL A 554 -19.29 8.16 24.16
CA VAL A 554 -19.48 7.90 25.59
C VAL A 554 -18.58 6.76 26.08
N VAL A 555 -17.81 7.02 27.14
CA VAL A 555 -17.10 5.99 27.91
C VAL A 555 -17.90 5.68 29.17
N VAL A 556 -18.30 4.43 29.28
CA VAL A 556 -19.07 3.90 30.40
C VAL A 556 -18.16 3.08 31.31
N VAL A 557 -18.16 3.34 32.61
CA VAL A 557 -17.37 2.57 33.58
C VAL A 557 -18.29 2.00 34.65
N VAL A 558 -18.29 0.68 34.80
CA VAL A 558 -19.17 -0.02 35.74
C VAL A 558 -18.35 -0.78 36.77
N ALA A 559 -18.48 -0.37 38.03
CA ALA A 559 -17.94 -1.09 39.17
C ALA A 559 -19.03 -1.97 39.81
N PRO A 560 -18.68 -3.10 40.45
CA PRO A 560 -19.60 -3.80 41.33
C PRO A 560 -20.19 -2.82 42.35
N PRO A 561 -21.52 -2.77 42.53
CA PRO A 561 -22.12 -1.93 43.55
C PRO A 561 -21.60 -2.35 44.92
N LEU A 562 -21.39 -1.38 45.83
CA LEU A 562 -20.93 -1.69 47.17
C LEU A 562 -21.97 -2.58 47.88
N PRO A 563 -21.56 -3.71 48.46
CA PRO A 563 -22.51 -4.64 49.08
C PRO A 563 -23.20 -3.97 50.26
N THR A 564 -24.52 -3.89 50.21
CA THR A 564 -25.37 -3.49 51.34
C THR A 564 -25.80 -4.69 52.20
N GLY A 565 -25.29 -5.89 51.89
CA GLY A 565 -25.55 -7.18 52.55
C GLY A 565 -24.28 -8.02 52.74
N PRO A 566 -24.37 -9.28 53.24
CA PRO A 566 -23.20 -10.10 53.53
C PRO A 566 -22.36 -10.33 52.26
N LEU A 567 -21.03 -10.16 52.41
CA LEU A 567 -20.05 -10.30 51.33
C LEU A 567 -20.17 -11.68 50.69
N ALA A 568 -20.43 -11.71 49.39
CA ALA A 568 -20.37 -12.95 48.63
C ALA A 568 -18.92 -13.40 48.52
N ALA A 569 -18.67 -14.70 48.75
CA ALA A 569 -17.32 -15.23 48.92
C ALA A 569 -16.61 -15.62 47.60
N ASP A 570 -17.24 -15.44 46.43
CA ASP A 570 -16.69 -15.84 45.13
C ASP A 570 -16.86 -14.79 44.00
N GLN A 571 -16.02 -14.89 42.97
CA GLN A 571 -16.05 -14.02 41.77
C GLN A 571 -17.32 -14.19 40.92
N SER A 572 -18.02 -15.31 41.07
CA SER A 572 -19.25 -15.60 40.31
C SER A 572 -20.40 -14.71 40.79
N ALA A 573 -20.46 -14.43 42.10
CA ALA A 573 -21.45 -13.53 42.68
C ALA A 573 -21.24 -12.07 42.29
N GLU A 574 -19.99 -11.60 42.18
CA GLU A 574 -19.68 -10.23 41.70
C GLU A 574 -20.14 -10.02 40.25
N THR A 575 -19.95 -11.04 39.40
CA THR A 575 -20.42 -11.01 38.00
C THR A 575 -21.95 -10.93 37.93
N ALA A 576 -22.66 -11.66 38.79
CA ALA A 576 -24.12 -11.65 38.84
C ALA A 576 -24.70 -10.28 39.25
N LEU A 577 -23.99 -9.52 40.09
CA LEU A 577 -24.40 -8.17 40.50
C LEU A 577 -24.35 -7.14 39.35
N LEU A 578 -23.55 -7.41 38.31
CA LEU A 578 -23.37 -6.50 37.17
C LEU A 578 -24.29 -6.81 35.99
N ALA A 579 -24.89 -8.01 35.94
CA ALA A 579 -25.82 -8.38 34.86
C ALA A 579 -26.97 -7.38 34.67
N PRO A 580 -27.64 -6.85 35.73
CA PRO A 580 -28.67 -5.83 35.55
C PRO A 580 -28.16 -4.53 34.93
N TYR A 581 -26.91 -4.13 35.20
CA TYR A 581 -26.29 -2.95 34.60
C TYR A 581 -25.93 -3.19 33.13
N ALA A 582 -25.55 -4.42 32.75
CA ALA A 582 -25.34 -4.79 31.35
C ALA A 582 -26.65 -4.73 30.56
N ASP A 583 -27.76 -5.26 31.12
CA ASP A 583 -29.09 -5.18 30.50
C ASP A 583 -29.59 -3.73 30.39
N ALA A 584 -29.36 -2.93 31.43
CA ALA A 584 -29.68 -1.51 31.45
C ALA A 584 -28.87 -0.73 30.39
N LEU A 585 -27.58 -1.03 30.26
CA LEU A 585 -26.73 -0.45 29.22
C LEU A 585 -27.24 -0.83 27.82
N ALA A 586 -27.56 -2.10 27.58
CA ALA A 586 -28.09 -2.57 26.29
C ALA A 586 -29.35 -1.80 25.88
N LYS A 587 -30.26 -1.57 26.83
CA LYS A 587 -31.47 -0.76 26.59
C LYS A 587 -31.15 0.70 26.30
N ALA A 588 -30.20 1.28 27.03
CA ALA A 588 -29.84 2.70 26.90
C ALA A 588 -29.12 3.03 25.58
N VAL A 589 -28.37 2.07 25.02
CA VAL A 589 -27.63 2.24 23.75
C VAL A 589 -28.43 1.81 22.52
N HIS A 590 -29.66 1.34 22.71
CA HIS A 590 -30.52 0.97 21.60
C HIS A 590 -30.72 2.17 20.67
N GLU A 591 -30.48 1.98 19.36
CA GLU A 591 -30.53 3.04 18.34
C GLU A 591 -29.58 4.23 18.59
N ALA A 592 -28.49 4.05 19.35
CA ALA A 592 -27.51 5.11 19.56
C ALA A 592 -26.70 5.43 18.29
N ASP A 593 -26.68 6.70 17.89
CA ASP A 593 -25.89 7.20 16.74
C ASP A 593 -24.43 7.56 17.09
N LYS A 594 -24.07 7.54 18.39
CA LYS A 594 -22.73 7.89 18.89
C LYS A 594 -22.04 6.66 19.45
N PRO A 595 -20.72 6.52 19.25
CA PRO A 595 -19.98 5.38 19.79
C PRO A 595 -20.04 5.31 21.31
N VAL A 596 -20.33 4.12 21.82
CA VAL A 596 -20.32 3.77 23.24
C VAL A 596 -19.26 2.69 23.47
N LEU A 597 -18.47 2.85 24.54
CA LEU A 597 -17.49 1.87 24.97
C LEU A 597 -17.66 1.66 26.46
N ALA A 598 -17.42 0.45 26.95
CA ALA A 598 -17.56 0.14 28.36
C ALA A 598 -16.30 -0.47 28.98
N SER A 599 -16.06 -0.18 30.26
CA SER A 599 -15.15 -0.94 31.10
C SER A 599 -15.90 -1.45 32.32
N PHE A 600 -16.10 -2.76 32.36
CA PHE A 600 -16.71 -3.48 33.47
C PHE A 600 -15.58 -4.06 34.33
N LEU A 601 -15.54 -3.72 35.62
CA LEU A 601 -14.48 -4.25 36.51
C LEU A 601 -14.63 -5.75 36.78
N ALA A 602 -15.83 -6.31 36.61
CA ALA A 602 -16.12 -7.75 36.66
C ALA A 602 -17.19 -8.11 35.62
N GLY A 603 -17.26 -9.38 35.21
CA GLY A 603 -18.22 -9.82 34.20
C GLY A 603 -17.96 -9.25 32.78
N ARG A 604 -18.99 -9.27 31.94
CA ARG A 604 -18.96 -8.71 30.58
C ARG A 604 -20.15 -7.77 30.39
N GLY A 605 -19.94 -6.70 29.61
CA GLY A 605 -21.02 -5.85 29.14
C GLY A 605 -21.88 -6.53 28.06
N PRO A 606 -22.90 -5.82 27.55
CA PRO A 606 -23.74 -6.33 26.46
C PRO A 606 -22.92 -6.51 25.17
N ALA A 607 -23.35 -7.43 24.30
CA ALA A 607 -22.59 -7.84 23.12
C ALA A 607 -22.41 -6.70 22.11
N GLU A 608 -23.35 -5.76 22.07
CA GLU A 608 -23.37 -4.60 21.19
C GLU A 608 -22.35 -3.52 21.61
N VAL A 609 -21.90 -3.52 22.86
CA VAL A 609 -20.97 -2.50 23.40
C VAL A 609 -19.59 -3.11 23.63
N PRO A 610 -18.54 -2.63 22.95
CA PRO A 610 -17.18 -3.14 23.15
C PRO A 610 -16.74 -2.92 24.60
N SER A 611 -16.37 -4.03 25.26
CA SER A 611 -15.95 -4.06 26.66
C SER A 611 -14.44 -4.19 26.80
N TYR A 612 -13.83 -3.29 27.57
CA TYR A 612 -12.38 -3.20 27.81
C TYR A 612 -12.04 -3.54 29.25
N ARG A 613 -10.83 -4.08 29.47
CA ARG A 613 -10.40 -4.49 30.81
C ARG A 613 -10.05 -3.31 31.70
N SER A 614 -9.70 -2.19 31.08
CA SER A 614 -9.37 -0.97 31.80
C SER A 614 -9.87 0.28 31.06
N ILE A 615 -9.90 1.39 31.79
CA ILE A 615 -10.29 2.70 31.25
C ILE A 615 -9.26 3.18 30.23
N GLU A 616 -7.98 2.95 30.50
CA GLU A 616 -6.85 3.35 29.66
C GLU A 616 -6.90 2.66 28.29
N GLU A 617 -7.21 1.35 28.25
CA GLU A 617 -7.39 0.60 27.00
C GLU A 617 -8.55 1.19 26.16
N ALA A 618 -9.71 1.43 26.80
CA ALA A 618 -10.89 2.00 26.14
C ALA A 618 -10.61 3.40 25.57
N VAL A 619 -10.03 4.29 26.37
CA VAL A 619 -9.72 5.66 25.97
C VAL A 619 -8.64 5.69 24.88
N ARG A 620 -7.61 4.82 24.97
CA ARG A 620 -6.56 4.74 23.93
C ARG A 620 -7.13 4.29 22.59
N ALA A 621 -8.00 3.27 22.58
CA ALA A 621 -8.68 2.82 21.37
C ALA A 621 -9.56 3.93 20.78
N LEU A 622 -10.35 4.60 21.62
CA LEU A 622 -11.19 5.73 21.21
C LEU A 622 -10.37 6.87 20.62
N ALA A 623 -9.23 7.22 21.21
CA ALA A 623 -8.36 8.27 20.69
C ALA A 623 -7.84 7.96 19.27
N GLN A 624 -7.50 6.70 18.99
CA GLN A 624 -7.12 6.26 17.63
C GLN A 624 -8.28 6.40 16.64
N VAL A 625 -9.47 5.96 17.04
CA VAL A 625 -10.68 6.05 16.19
C VAL A 625 -11.13 7.49 15.97
N THR A 626 -11.03 8.37 16.97
CA THR A 626 -11.30 9.80 16.85
C THR A 626 -10.33 10.48 15.89
N ARG A 627 -9.03 10.15 15.94
CA ARG A 627 -8.05 10.66 14.96
C ARG A 627 -8.40 10.24 13.53
N ARG A 628 -8.78 8.98 13.34
CA ARG A 628 -9.27 8.50 12.04
C ARG A 628 -10.51 9.27 11.58
N ALA A 629 -11.48 9.47 12.46
CA ALA A 629 -12.70 10.21 12.12
C ALA A 629 -12.40 11.66 11.71
N ALA A 630 -11.43 12.31 12.38
CA ALA A 630 -10.95 13.63 11.99
C ALA A 630 -10.31 13.63 10.60
N TRP A 631 -9.41 12.68 10.32
CA TRP A 631 -8.78 12.53 9.00
C TRP A 631 -9.79 12.28 7.88
N LEU A 632 -10.85 11.51 8.13
CA LEU A 632 -11.92 11.26 7.15
C LEU A 632 -12.72 12.52 6.80
N ARG A 633 -12.86 13.47 7.74
CA ARG A 633 -13.51 14.76 7.51
C ARG A 633 -12.66 15.73 6.70
N GLU A 634 -11.34 15.55 6.67
CA GLU A 634 -10.47 16.36 5.83
C GLU A 634 -10.69 15.99 4.35
N PRO A 635 -10.88 17.00 3.47
CA PRO A 635 -11.02 16.73 2.05
C PRO A 635 -9.73 16.09 1.53
N PRO A 636 -9.81 15.12 0.60
CA PRO A 636 -8.65 14.38 0.09
C PRO A 636 -7.64 15.23 -0.70
N GLY A 637 -7.96 16.50 -0.99
CA GLY A 637 -7.17 17.40 -1.79
C GLY A 637 -7.11 17.02 -3.27
N THR A 638 -6.60 17.93 -4.08
CA THR A 638 -6.29 17.69 -5.50
C THR A 638 -4.78 17.68 -5.71
N LEU A 639 -4.31 16.79 -6.58
CA LEU A 639 -2.93 16.76 -7.01
C LEU A 639 -2.83 17.58 -8.32
N PRO A 640 -2.32 18.83 -8.32
CA PRO A 640 -2.39 19.73 -9.50
C PRO A 640 -1.37 19.30 -10.55
N PRO A 641 -1.64 19.25 -11.88
CA PRO A 641 -0.78 18.62 -12.91
C PRO A 641 0.69 19.05 -12.89
N PRO A 642 1.62 18.22 -13.42
CA PRO A 642 3.03 18.60 -13.45
C PRO A 642 3.20 19.88 -14.29
N PRO A 643 4.15 20.75 -13.92
CA PRO A 643 4.36 22.00 -14.64
C PRO A 643 4.78 21.75 -16.10
N PRO A 644 4.44 22.65 -17.03
CA PRO A 644 4.87 22.54 -18.42
C PRO A 644 6.40 22.48 -18.51
N GLY A 645 6.94 21.45 -19.18
CA GLY A 645 8.38 21.25 -19.30
C GLY A 645 9.03 20.43 -18.18
N ALA A 646 8.24 19.83 -17.28
CA ALA A 646 8.75 18.89 -16.27
C ALA A 646 9.54 17.74 -16.94
N ASP A 647 10.78 17.56 -16.48
CA ASP A 647 11.70 16.55 -16.96
C ASP A 647 12.31 15.79 -15.75
N PRO A 648 11.81 14.59 -15.41
CA PRO A 648 12.37 13.78 -14.33
C PRO A 648 13.75 13.20 -14.65
N LEU A 649 14.21 13.30 -15.91
CA LEU A 649 15.52 12.81 -16.35
C LEU A 649 16.59 13.89 -16.38
N ALA A 650 16.24 15.13 -16.03
CA ALA A 650 17.16 16.26 -15.99
C ALA A 650 18.51 15.90 -15.30
N PRO A 651 19.66 16.28 -15.90
CA PRO A 651 20.95 15.73 -15.51
C PRO A 651 21.48 16.27 -14.17
N THR A 652 21.07 17.48 -13.76
CA THR A 652 21.57 18.17 -12.55
C THR A 652 20.42 18.63 -11.66
N ILE A 653 20.70 18.90 -10.38
CA ILE A 653 19.69 19.42 -9.44
C ILE A 653 19.09 20.75 -9.92
N ASP A 654 19.90 21.66 -10.47
CA ASP A 654 19.42 22.97 -10.92
C ASP A 654 18.49 22.84 -12.13
N THR A 655 18.86 22.00 -13.11
CA THR A 655 18.01 21.75 -14.29
C THR A 655 16.73 21.01 -13.91
N LEU A 656 16.81 20.10 -12.95
CA LEU A 656 15.65 19.40 -12.40
C LEU A 656 14.71 20.38 -11.67
N LEU A 657 15.21 21.21 -10.76
CA LEU A 657 14.41 22.22 -10.06
C LEU A 657 13.71 23.16 -11.05
N HIS A 658 14.44 23.64 -12.06
CA HIS A 658 13.88 24.51 -13.08
C HIS A 658 12.76 23.84 -13.89
N ALA A 659 12.94 22.57 -14.26
CA ALA A 659 11.92 21.80 -14.98
C ALA A 659 10.61 21.66 -14.17
N TYR A 660 10.69 21.66 -12.84
CA TYR A 660 9.53 21.67 -11.94
C TYR A 660 9.10 23.09 -11.50
N GLY A 661 9.55 24.14 -12.20
CA GLY A 661 9.16 25.52 -11.91
C GLY A 661 9.85 26.16 -10.69
N VAL A 662 10.82 25.48 -10.08
CA VAL A 662 11.56 25.98 -8.91
C VAL A 662 12.81 26.73 -9.37
N THR A 663 12.81 28.05 -9.18
CA THR A 663 13.95 28.91 -9.53
C THR A 663 14.78 29.21 -8.28
N VAL A 664 16.05 28.78 -8.29
CA VAL A 664 17.04 29.14 -7.26
C VAL A 664 17.66 30.48 -7.63
N VAL A 665 17.79 31.39 -6.66
CA VAL A 665 18.43 32.69 -6.88
C VAL A 665 19.89 32.48 -7.27
N PRO A 666 20.33 32.96 -8.45
CA PRO A 666 21.67 32.71 -8.96
C PRO A 666 22.73 33.30 -8.02
N SER A 667 23.87 32.63 -7.92
CA SER A 667 25.02 33.13 -7.17
C SER A 667 26.31 32.93 -7.96
N THR A 668 27.26 33.86 -7.76
CA THR A 668 28.58 33.82 -8.40
C THR A 668 29.60 33.42 -7.35
N ARG A 669 30.35 32.34 -7.59
CA ARG A 669 31.50 31.97 -6.75
C ARG A 669 32.66 32.92 -6.98
N ALA A 670 33.32 33.32 -5.90
CA ALA A 670 34.52 34.16 -5.92
C ALA A 670 35.47 33.75 -4.78
N ALA A 671 36.77 33.80 -5.03
CA ALA A 671 37.83 33.49 -4.05
C ALA A 671 38.81 34.67 -3.86
N GLY A 672 38.39 35.88 -4.24
CA GLY A 672 39.19 37.09 -4.10
C GLY A 672 38.37 38.36 -4.15
N GLY A 673 38.87 39.43 -3.54
CA GLY A 673 38.17 40.71 -3.42
C GLY A 673 37.81 41.36 -4.77
N ASP A 674 38.65 41.19 -5.80
CA ASP A 674 38.36 41.71 -7.14
C ASP A 674 37.31 40.90 -7.90
N GLU A 675 37.29 39.57 -7.73
CA GLU A 675 36.23 38.72 -8.26
C GLU A 675 34.89 39.05 -7.61
N VAL A 676 34.89 39.29 -6.29
CA VAL A 676 33.71 39.75 -5.54
C VAL A 676 33.21 41.09 -6.05
N ALA A 677 34.11 42.06 -6.26
CA ALA A 677 33.77 43.38 -6.78
C ALA A 677 33.17 43.30 -8.19
N ALA A 678 33.77 42.49 -9.08
CA ALA A 678 33.28 42.26 -10.43
C ALA A 678 31.90 41.58 -10.44
N ALA A 679 31.71 40.54 -9.63
CA ALA A 679 30.42 39.86 -9.49
C ALA A 679 29.34 40.80 -8.92
N THR A 680 29.70 41.66 -7.97
CA THR A 680 28.78 42.66 -7.39
C THR A 680 28.33 43.66 -8.45
N ALA A 681 29.25 44.13 -9.31
CA ALA A 681 28.92 45.07 -10.39
C ALA A 681 27.99 44.48 -11.46
N ALA A 682 27.92 43.16 -11.58
CA ALA A 682 27.04 42.47 -12.53
C ALA A 682 25.57 42.43 -12.06
N TYR A 683 25.30 42.66 -10.77
CA TYR A 683 23.95 42.66 -10.22
C TYR A 683 23.39 44.09 -10.08
N ALA A 684 22.13 44.27 -10.48
CA ALA A 684 21.45 45.57 -10.40
C ALA A 684 20.87 45.88 -9.00
N ALA A 685 20.94 44.93 -8.07
CA ALA A 685 20.46 45.04 -6.70
C ALA A 685 21.63 44.90 -5.72
N PRO A 686 21.50 45.42 -4.48
CA PRO A 686 22.47 45.12 -3.42
C PRO A 686 22.70 43.61 -3.29
N VAL A 687 23.92 43.21 -2.95
CA VAL A 687 24.30 41.79 -2.86
C VAL A 687 24.53 41.35 -1.42
N ALA A 688 24.47 40.04 -1.21
CA ALA A 688 24.96 39.34 -0.04
C ALA A 688 26.24 38.56 -0.40
N LEU A 689 27.19 38.55 0.54
CA LEU A 689 28.34 37.63 0.52
C LEU A 689 28.11 36.52 1.53
N LYS A 690 28.26 35.28 1.09
CA LYS A 690 28.04 34.08 1.91
C LYS A 690 29.24 33.15 1.76
N VAL A 691 29.85 32.71 2.86
CA VAL A 691 30.94 31.70 2.79
C VAL A 691 30.39 30.40 2.17
N ALA A 692 31.06 29.89 1.14
CA ALA A 692 30.50 28.89 0.23
C ALA A 692 30.19 27.53 0.87
N ASP A 693 30.93 27.12 1.90
CA ASP A 693 30.73 25.84 2.60
C ASP A 693 29.70 25.91 3.75
N ARG A 694 29.27 27.13 4.13
CA ARG A 694 28.28 27.39 5.20
C ARG A 694 27.40 28.61 4.89
N PRO A 695 26.75 28.66 3.72
CA PRO A 695 26.15 29.88 3.18
C PRO A 695 24.97 30.44 3.99
N ASN A 696 24.48 29.69 4.97
CA ASN A 696 23.29 30.02 5.77
C ASN A 696 23.61 30.31 7.24
N ARG A 697 24.89 30.26 7.65
CA ARG A 697 25.32 30.42 9.05
C ARG A 697 25.57 31.88 9.40
N ILE A 698 24.49 32.66 9.43
CA ILE A 698 24.52 34.09 9.85
C ILE A 698 25.03 34.20 11.29
N ASP A 699 24.67 33.25 12.15
CA ASP A 699 25.10 33.13 13.54
C ASP A 699 26.63 33.01 13.71
N LEU A 700 27.33 32.49 12.70
CA LEU A 700 28.80 32.38 12.68
C LEU A 700 29.48 33.60 12.04
N GLY A 701 28.71 34.61 11.64
CA GLY A 701 29.25 35.73 10.86
C GLY A 701 29.70 35.34 9.45
N ALA A 702 29.21 34.21 8.91
CA ALA A 702 29.56 33.73 7.57
C ALA A 702 28.80 34.43 6.43
N VAL A 703 27.95 35.41 6.77
CA VAL A 703 27.09 36.13 5.83
C VAL A 703 27.23 37.65 6.05
N ARG A 704 27.36 38.41 4.97
CA ARG A 704 27.29 39.88 4.93
C ARG A 704 26.17 40.27 3.98
N LEU A 705 25.24 41.10 4.44
CA LEU A 705 24.02 41.44 3.71
C LEU A 705 24.03 42.90 3.27
N ASN A 706 23.21 43.22 2.26
CA ASN A 706 22.92 44.59 1.84
C ASN A 706 24.14 45.42 1.38
N LEU A 707 25.03 44.79 0.61
CA LEU A 707 26.22 45.43 0.06
C LEU A 707 25.84 46.17 -1.22
N GLY A 708 25.87 47.49 -1.20
CA GLY A 708 25.32 48.36 -2.25
C GLY A 708 26.29 48.64 -3.41
N GLY A 709 27.56 48.25 -3.29
CA GLY A 709 28.52 48.45 -4.38
C GLY A 709 29.84 47.68 -4.25
N PRO A 710 30.65 47.65 -5.32
CA PRO A 710 31.83 46.79 -5.43
C PRO A 710 32.87 47.01 -4.32
N GLU A 711 33.12 48.26 -3.91
CA GLU A 711 34.08 48.59 -2.84
C GLU A 711 33.60 48.18 -1.44
N GLU A 712 32.29 48.21 -1.21
CA GLU A 712 31.71 47.72 0.04
C GLU A 712 31.83 46.20 0.10
N ALA A 713 31.52 45.51 -1.00
CA ALA A 713 31.67 44.06 -1.10
C ALA A 713 33.13 43.60 -0.96
N ARG A 714 34.10 44.32 -1.55
CA ARG A 714 35.53 44.01 -1.39
C ARG A 714 35.98 44.09 0.07
N ARG A 715 35.53 45.12 0.82
CA ARG A 715 35.82 45.25 2.25
C ARG A 715 35.16 44.14 3.06
N ALA A 716 33.90 43.84 2.78
CA ALA A 716 33.19 42.74 3.43
C ALA A 716 33.86 41.37 3.17
N TYR A 717 34.43 41.16 1.97
CA TYR A 717 35.24 39.98 1.68
C TYR A 717 36.52 39.92 2.53
N ALA A 718 37.26 41.02 2.66
CA ALA A 718 38.46 41.06 3.50
C ALA A 718 38.16 40.72 4.97
N ASP A 719 37.00 41.14 5.49
CA ASP A 719 36.54 40.76 6.83
C ASP A 719 36.26 39.25 6.94
N LEU A 720 35.64 38.66 5.92
CA LEU A 720 35.38 37.21 5.87
C LEU A 720 36.68 36.41 5.75
N GLU A 721 37.63 36.88 4.93
CA GLU A 721 38.95 36.27 4.77
C GLU A 721 39.75 36.29 6.08
N ALA A 722 39.68 37.39 6.84
CA ALA A 722 40.29 37.48 8.16
C ALA A 722 39.67 36.50 9.18
N LEU A 723 38.37 36.20 9.06
CA LEU A 723 37.64 35.30 9.95
C LEU A 723 37.80 33.81 9.59
N PHE A 724 37.82 33.49 8.30
CA PHE A 724 37.71 32.12 7.80
C PHE A 724 38.95 31.60 7.06
N GLY A 725 39.97 32.45 6.88
CA GLY A 725 41.25 32.10 6.28
C GLY A 725 41.44 32.69 4.88
N ALA A 726 42.71 32.85 4.49
CA ALA A 726 43.10 33.36 3.19
C ALA A 726 42.52 32.51 2.05
N GLY A 727 41.98 33.17 1.02
CA GLY A 727 41.37 32.49 -0.14
C GLY A 727 40.05 31.79 0.15
N VAL A 728 39.31 32.22 1.19
CA VAL A 728 37.97 31.68 1.48
C VAL A 728 37.03 31.88 0.27
N GLU A 729 36.44 30.80 -0.21
CA GLU A 729 35.42 30.90 -1.25
C GLU A 729 34.12 31.51 -0.70
N VAL A 730 33.58 32.49 -1.42
CA VAL A 730 32.30 33.12 -1.12
C VAL A 730 31.35 33.04 -2.32
N LEU A 731 30.05 33.11 -2.03
CA LEU A 731 28.98 33.27 -2.99
C LEU A 731 28.51 34.72 -2.95
N VAL A 732 28.56 35.39 -4.10
CA VAL A 732 27.96 36.71 -4.34
C VAL A 732 26.56 36.49 -4.88
N GLN A 733 25.53 36.90 -4.14
CA GLN A 733 24.13 36.65 -4.49
C GLN A 733 23.30 37.95 -4.35
N PRO A 734 22.43 38.30 -5.31
CA PRO A 734 21.57 39.47 -5.18
C PRO A 734 20.59 39.33 -4.01
N MET A 735 20.31 40.45 -3.33
CA MET A 735 19.29 40.53 -2.29
C MET A 735 17.90 40.36 -2.90
N VAL A 736 17.04 39.62 -2.19
CA VAL A 736 15.61 39.46 -2.52
C VAL A 736 14.74 40.17 -1.48
N SER A 737 13.42 40.18 -1.68
CA SER A 737 12.48 40.74 -0.70
C SER A 737 12.64 40.08 0.67
N PRO A 738 12.62 40.85 1.77
CA PRO A 738 12.72 40.29 3.11
C PRO A 738 11.49 39.43 3.42
N GLY A 739 11.71 38.32 4.12
CA GLY A 739 10.67 37.34 4.42
C GLY A 739 11.07 36.42 5.55
N VAL A 740 10.17 35.51 5.91
CA VAL A 740 10.41 34.48 6.92
C VAL A 740 11.28 33.39 6.29
N ALA A 741 12.37 33.02 6.95
CA ALA A 741 13.25 31.96 6.47
C ALA A 741 12.68 30.58 6.83
N CYS A 742 12.58 29.71 5.84
CA CYS A 742 12.08 28.34 5.94
C CYS A 742 13.07 27.34 5.37
N VAL A 743 12.91 26.08 5.74
CA VAL A 743 13.65 24.94 5.20
C VAL A 743 12.67 23.93 4.62
N VAL A 744 12.98 23.42 3.43
CA VAL A 744 12.27 22.30 2.80
C VAL A 744 13.26 21.20 2.54
N GLU A 745 12.89 19.97 2.91
CA GLU A 745 13.75 18.80 2.76
C GLU A 745 13.00 17.69 2.04
N ILE A 746 13.71 16.93 1.21
CA ILE A 746 13.19 15.76 0.52
C ILE A 746 14.21 14.65 0.69
N PHE A 747 13.75 13.45 1.00
CA PHE A 747 14.57 12.25 0.86
C PHE A 747 13.71 11.03 0.57
N ASP A 748 14.35 9.95 0.13
CA ASP A 748 13.69 8.67 -0.15
C ASP A 748 13.79 7.74 1.07
N ASP A 749 12.69 7.64 1.83
CA ASP A 749 12.58 6.83 3.04
C ASP A 749 12.32 5.34 2.70
N PRO A 750 12.99 4.39 3.37
CA PRO A 750 12.77 2.96 3.12
C PRO A 750 11.36 2.43 3.44
N ALA A 751 10.59 3.11 4.30
CA ALA A 751 9.26 2.70 4.76
C ALA A 751 8.11 3.51 4.14
N PHE A 752 8.36 4.72 3.64
CA PHE A 752 7.33 5.57 3.02
C PHE A 752 7.61 5.98 1.57
N GLY A 753 8.82 5.75 1.06
CA GLY A 753 9.28 6.30 -0.20
C GLY A 753 9.62 7.79 -0.08
N PRO A 754 9.40 8.61 -1.13
CA PRO A 754 9.76 10.02 -1.09
C PRO A 754 8.92 10.74 -0.04
N VAL A 755 9.59 11.45 0.86
CA VAL A 755 8.95 12.28 1.89
C VAL A 755 9.41 13.72 1.76
N VAL A 756 8.50 14.65 2.02
CA VAL A 756 8.76 16.10 2.02
C VAL A 756 8.62 16.61 3.45
N GLY A 757 9.66 17.28 3.92
CA GLY A 757 9.73 17.96 5.21
C GLY A 757 9.64 19.47 5.05
N PHE A 758 9.00 20.12 6.01
CA PHE A 758 8.90 21.57 6.10
C PHE A 758 9.10 22.04 7.54
N GLY A 759 9.83 23.15 7.69
CA GLY A 759 9.96 23.86 8.96
C GLY A 759 10.48 25.28 8.76
N LEU A 760 10.53 26.06 9.84
CA LEU A 760 11.20 27.36 9.82
C LEU A 760 12.71 27.17 9.96
N ALA A 761 13.49 27.99 9.26
CA ALA A 761 14.95 27.94 9.32
C ALA A 761 15.47 28.72 10.54
N GLY A 762 16.56 28.23 11.13
CA GLY A 762 17.24 28.89 12.24
C GLY A 762 17.58 27.94 13.39
N PRO A 763 18.50 28.37 14.28
CA PRO A 763 19.09 27.47 15.28
C PRO A 763 18.08 26.98 16.32
N VAL A 764 17.06 27.78 16.67
CA VAL A 764 16.06 27.40 17.67
C VAL A 764 15.08 26.35 17.12
N PRO A 765 14.37 26.57 15.98
CA PRO A 765 13.54 25.52 15.37
C PRO A 765 14.30 24.22 15.09
N GLU A 766 15.57 24.31 14.68
CA GLU A 766 16.43 23.14 14.46
C GLU A 766 16.70 22.37 15.76
N LEU A 767 17.00 23.06 16.87
CA LEU A 767 17.28 22.43 18.16
C LEU A 767 16.05 21.73 18.76
N VAL A 768 14.85 22.29 18.59
CA VAL A 768 13.60 21.71 19.12
C VAL A 768 12.92 20.74 18.16
N GLY A 769 13.48 20.52 16.97
CA GLY A 769 12.91 19.65 15.94
C GLY A 769 11.54 20.11 15.45
N ASP A 770 11.30 21.43 15.33
CA ASP A 770 9.99 21.97 14.92
C ASP A 770 9.77 21.86 13.40
N ARG A 771 9.56 20.62 12.95
CA ARG A 771 9.41 20.23 11.55
C ARG A 771 8.22 19.29 11.39
N ALA A 772 7.61 19.36 10.21
CA ALA A 772 6.54 18.48 9.82
C ALA A 772 6.89 17.74 8.53
N TRP A 773 6.31 16.55 8.36
CA TRP A 773 6.65 15.63 7.27
C TRP A 773 5.40 15.07 6.61
N ARG A 774 5.45 14.87 5.29
CA ARG A 774 4.39 14.23 4.49
C ARG A 774 4.99 13.33 3.40
N ALA A 775 4.33 12.21 3.12
CA ALA A 775 4.69 11.37 1.99
C ALA A 775 4.31 12.06 0.67
N ALA A 776 5.20 11.99 -0.33
CA ALA A 776 4.96 12.50 -1.66
C ALA A 776 4.18 11.49 -2.54
N PRO A 777 3.42 11.96 -3.54
CA PRO A 777 3.21 13.37 -3.89
C PRO A 777 2.27 14.09 -2.92
N LEU A 778 2.40 15.42 -2.81
CA LEU A 778 1.55 16.26 -1.97
C LEU A 778 0.36 16.80 -2.76
N THR A 779 -0.84 16.67 -2.21
CA THR A 779 -2.02 17.44 -2.67
C THR A 779 -1.96 18.89 -2.21
N ASP A 780 -2.81 19.74 -2.78
CA ASP A 780 -3.04 21.12 -2.31
C ASP A 780 -3.33 21.18 -0.79
N THR A 781 -4.11 20.23 -0.29
CA THR A 781 -4.54 20.13 1.11
C THR A 781 -3.41 19.59 1.98
N ASP A 782 -2.66 18.59 1.50
CA ASP A 782 -1.45 18.10 2.18
C ASP A 782 -0.43 19.22 2.37
N ALA A 783 -0.18 20.02 1.32
CA ALA A 783 0.76 21.14 1.37
C ALA A 783 0.29 22.25 2.32
N ALA A 784 -0.98 22.66 2.25
CA ALA A 784 -1.53 23.66 3.16
C ALA A 784 -1.56 23.20 4.63
N ALA A 785 -1.74 21.91 4.88
CA ALA A 785 -1.61 21.33 6.21
C ALA A 785 -0.15 21.28 6.67
N LEU A 786 0.78 20.91 5.78
CA LEU A 786 2.21 20.87 6.05
C LEU A 786 2.77 22.24 6.44
N VAL A 787 2.34 23.32 5.78
CA VAL A 787 2.73 24.71 6.12
C VAL A 787 2.29 25.12 7.53
N ARG A 788 1.12 24.65 7.99
CA ARG A 788 0.54 25.01 9.29
C ARG A 788 1.03 24.13 10.45
N ALA A 789 1.70 23.03 10.15
CA ALA A 789 2.02 22.00 11.13
C ALA A 789 3.15 22.38 12.12
N PRO A 790 4.22 23.10 11.74
CA PRO A 790 5.23 23.56 12.70
C PRO A 790 4.62 24.50 13.75
N LYS A 791 5.07 24.39 15.01
CA LYS A 791 4.63 25.26 16.11
C LYS A 791 4.96 26.72 15.84
N ALA A 792 6.04 27.00 15.12
CA ALA A 792 6.46 28.33 14.71
C ALA A 792 5.76 28.84 13.44
N ALA A 793 4.84 28.08 12.83
CA ALA A 793 4.06 28.51 11.67
C ALA A 793 3.30 29.85 11.83
N PRO A 794 2.85 30.29 13.04
CA PRO A 794 2.25 31.62 13.20
C PRO A 794 3.14 32.80 12.74
N LEU A 795 4.46 32.61 12.64
CA LEU A 795 5.36 33.63 12.09
C LEU A 795 5.12 33.90 10.59
N LEU A 796 4.46 32.98 9.88
CA LEU A 796 4.09 33.12 8.46
C LEU A 796 2.81 33.93 8.24
N ALA A 797 2.16 34.46 9.28
CA ALA A 797 0.85 35.12 9.17
C ALA A 797 0.81 36.30 8.19
N ALA A 798 1.93 36.99 7.97
CA ALA A 798 2.05 38.12 7.02
C ALA A 798 2.74 37.73 5.69
N ALA A 799 3.04 36.45 5.50
CA ALA A 799 3.76 35.93 4.33
C ALA A 799 2.81 35.22 3.35
N ASP A 800 3.23 35.04 2.10
CA ASP A 800 2.45 34.30 1.10
C ASP A 800 2.54 32.78 1.32
N ALA A 801 1.74 32.29 2.27
CA ALA A 801 1.64 30.87 2.56
C ALA A 801 1.11 30.04 1.37
N SER A 802 0.39 30.65 0.44
CA SER A 802 -0.14 29.96 -0.75
C SER A 802 0.97 29.67 -1.75
N ALA A 803 1.86 30.64 -2.00
CA ALA A 803 3.05 30.43 -2.82
C ALA A 803 3.99 29.36 -2.23
N LEU A 804 4.14 29.34 -0.90
CA LEU A 804 4.88 28.27 -0.22
C LEU A 804 4.20 26.90 -0.38
N ALA A 805 2.88 26.81 -0.23
CA ALA A 805 2.15 25.57 -0.44
C ALA A 805 2.31 25.06 -1.89
N GLN A 806 2.25 25.95 -2.88
CA GLN A 806 2.50 25.60 -4.28
C GLN A 806 3.93 25.05 -4.50
N LEU A 807 4.95 25.70 -3.93
CA LEU A 807 6.33 25.20 -3.97
C LEU A 807 6.44 23.79 -3.38
N LEU A 808 5.76 23.52 -2.26
CA LEU A 808 5.75 22.18 -1.64
C LEU A 808 5.06 21.14 -2.54
N VAL A 809 3.97 21.49 -3.23
CA VAL A 809 3.32 20.62 -4.22
C VAL A 809 4.28 20.28 -5.36
N ASP A 810 4.95 21.29 -5.93
CA ASP A 810 5.88 21.11 -7.05
C ASP A 810 7.08 20.24 -6.65
N LEU A 811 7.60 20.44 -5.44
CA LEU A 811 8.66 19.61 -4.85
C LEU A 811 8.18 18.19 -4.54
N GLY A 812 6.96 18.03 -4.06
CA GLY A 812 6.35 16.71 -3.85
C GLY A 812 6.20 15.93 -5.16
N ARG A 813 5.86 16.61 -6.25
CA ARG A 813 5.85 16.00 -7.59
C ARG A 813 7.25 15.64 -8.07
N LEU A 814 8.19 16.57 -7.97
CA LEU A 814 9.59 16.34 -8.30
C LEU A 814 10.10 15.08 -7.59
N ALA A 815 9.81 14.92 -6.30
CA ALA A 815 10.20 13.75 -5.52
C ALA A 815 9.53 12.44 -5.99
N ALA A 816 8.24 12.50 -6.34
CA ALA A 816 7.50 11.33 -6.81
C ALA A 816 7.95 10.87 -8.21
N ASP A 817 8.13 11.82 -9.13
CA ASP A 817 8.46 11.57 -10.54
C ASP A 817 9.96 11.25 -10.73
N THR A 818 10.85 11.82 -9.89
CA THR A 818 12.31 11.71 -10.12
C THR A 818 12.89 10.45 -9.50
N ALA A 819 13.35 9.54 -10.35
CA ALA A 819 13.78 8.23 -9.87
C ALA A 819 15.06 8.23 -9.03
N ARG A 820 15.88 9.21 -9.37
CA ARG A 820 17.29 9.33 -9.03
C ARG A 820 17.50 10.22 -7.81
N LEU A 821 16.47 10.94 -7.37
CA LEU A 821 16.58 11.85 -6.23
C LEU A 821 16.64 11.05 -4.93
N ARG A 822 17.78 11.14 -4.24
CA ARG A 822 17.96 10.53 -2.91
C ARG A 822 17.70 11.53 -1.80
N HIS A 823 18.14 12.77 -2.00
CA HIS A 823 18.03 13.84 -1.03
C HIS A 823 18.05 15.21 -1.71
N LEU A 824 17.26 16.17 -1.21
CA LEU A 824 17.27 17.57 -1.62
C LEU A 824 16.93 18.44 -0.40
N VAL A 825 17.70 19.50 -0.19
CA VAL A 825 17.43 20.52 0.84
C VAL A 825 17.41 21.89 0.19
N LEU A 826 16.32 22.61 0.39
CA LEU A 826 16.21 24.04 0.11
C LEU A 826 16.34 24.79 1.44
N ASN A 827 17.47 25.47 1.63
CA ASN A 827 17.72 26.21 2.85
C ASN A 827 18.60 27.44 2.56
N PRO A 828 18.12 28.68 2.79
CA PRO A 828 16.75 29.02 3.16
C PRO A 828 15.85 29.21 1.93
N VAL A 829 14.56 28.95 2.14
CA VAL A 829 13.46 29.48 1.32
C VAL A 829 12.91 30.71 2.05
N LEU A 830 13.00 31.89 1.45
CA LEU A 830 12.40 33.11 2.02
C LEU A 830 10.95 33.25 1.55
N VAL A 831 10.03 33.31 2.50
CA VAL A 831 8.60 33.52 2.25
C VAL A 831 8.26 34.97 2.58
N HIS A 832 7.94 35.76 1.56
CA HIS A 832 7.62 37.18 1.67
C HIS A 832 6.17 37.45 1.23
N ALA A 833 5.69 38.67 1.41
CA ALA A 833 4.28 39.03 1.12
C ALA A 833 3.89 38.85 -0.36
N ALA A 834 4.86 38.88 -1.28
CA ALA A 834 4.66 38.75 -2.72
C ALA A 834 5.02 37.36 -3.29
N GLY A 835 5.34 36.36 -2.45
CA GLY A 835 5.70 35.00 -2.91
C GLY A 835 6.88 34.38 -2.16
N VAL A 836 7.63 33.53 -2.87
CA VAL A 836 8.78 32.78 -2.32
C VAL A 836 10.05 33.00 -3.14
N SER A 837 11.20 33.02 -2.45
CA SER A 837 12.53 33.08 -3.05
C SER A 837 13.40 31.95 -2.50
N VAL A 838 13.84 31.02 -3.35
CA VAL A 838 14.72 29.92 -2.96
C VAL A 838 16.18 30.39 -3.05
N LEU A 839 16.86 30.57 -1.92
CA LEU A 839 18.21 31.15 -1.93
C LEU A 839 19.30 30.12 -2.19
N HIS A 840 19.10 28.87 -1.78
CA HIS A 840 20.10 27.83 -1.95
C HIS A 840 19.44 26.45 -1.97
N ALA A 841 19.95 25.60 -2.85
CA ALA A 841 19.53 24.22 -3.01
C ALA A 841 20.76 23.32 -2.99
N ARG A 842 20.66 22.19 -2.30
CA ARG A 842 21.67 21.12 -2.34
C ARG A 842 20.97 19.79 -2.40
N GLY A 843 21.36 18.95 -3.36
CA GLY A 843 20.77 17.62 -3.50
C GLY A 843 21.73 16.61 -4.08
N GLU A 844 21.29 15.36 -4.10
CA GLU A 844 22.03 14.21 -4.60
C GLU A 844 21.15 13.40 -5.56
N LEU A 845 21.69 13.20 -6.78
CA LEU A 845 21.12 12.32 -7.80
C LEU A 845 22.02 11.08 -7.91
N THR A 846 21.45 9.88 -7.77
CA THR A 846 22.15 8.61 -8.01
C THR A 846 21.72 7.99 -9.33
N GLU A 847 22.42 6.95 -9.80
CA GLU A 847 21.89 6.11 -10.86
C GLU A 847 20.54 5.53 -10.43
N ALA A 848 19.59 5.46 -11.37
CA ALA A 848 18.31 4.82 -11.13
C ALA A 848 18.57 3.33 -10.91
N THR A 849 18.70 2.90 -9.66
CA THR A 849 18.60 1.48 -9.34
C THR A 849 17.24 1.03 -9.85
N PRO A 850 17.10 -0.12 -10.55
CA PRO A 850 15.81 -0.62 -11.00
C PRO A 850 14.84 -0.58 -9.83
N ARG A 851 13.91 0.37 -9.89
CA ARG A 851 12.95 0.62 -8.83
C ARG A 851 11.97 -0.55 -8.89
N PRO A 852 11.78 -1.33 -7.82
CA PRO A 852 10.72 -2.33 -7.77
C PRO A 852 9.30 -1.73 -7.78
N ASP A 853 9.18 -0.41 -8.00
CA ASP A 853 8.04 0.41 -7.59
C ASP A 853 7.28 1.09 -8.75
N THR A 854 7.76 0.99 -9.99
CA THR A 854 7.13 1.67 -11.15
C THR A 854 6.72 0.71 -12.27
N GLY A 855 6.70 -0.59 -12.00
CA GLY A 855 6.30 -1.58 -12.99
C GLY A 855 5.94 -2.93 -12.38
N PRO A 856 5.45 -3.87 -13.20
CA PRO A 856 5.13 -5.22 -12.79
C PRO A 856 6.32 -5.91 -12.12
N ARG A 857 5.99 -6.95 -11.35
CA ARG A 857 6.89 -7.61 -10.40
C ARG A 857 8.20 -8.02 -11.05
N GLN A 858 9.30 -7.37 -10.67
CA GLN A 858 10.63 -7.73 -11.13
C GLN A 858 11.26 -8.78 -10.20
N LEU A 859 12.06 -9.69 -10.76
CA LEU A 859 12.93 -10.57 -10.00
C LEU A 859 14.09 -9.74 -9.40
N ARG A 860 14.30 -9.80 -8.09
CA ARG A 860 15.60 -9.55 -7.47
C ARG A 860 16.19 -10.88 -7.00
#